data_AF-W7IV55-F1
#
_entry.id   AF-W7IV55-F1
#
_cell.length_a   1.000
_cell.length_b   1.000
_cell.length_c   1.000
_cell.angle_alpha   90.00
_cell.angle_beta   90.00
_cell.angle_gamma   90.00
#
_symmetry.space_group_name_H-M   'P 1'
#
loop_
_entity.id
_entity.type
_entity.pdbx_description
1 polymer ?
#
loop_
_entity_poly.entity_id
_entity_poly.type
_entity_poly.pdbx_seq_one_letter_code
_entity_poly.pdbx_strand_id
1 'polypeptide(L)'
;MRDLGPEQLGAHPAAPAPGAAAGPPPYVPRDVDPELDALLVDGGLVVVEGDSASGKTRTAAEAARRTLPDRTLVQPRDAADLRAWATTDPAPTDTVVWLDDLERFLVPGGLDQDLLTRLVPAGRTDVLLLATLRSRARLTLTAAGSQAEAELARRAADVLGPATTVTLRRAFSAAELDRAETLRTDPRIADALDRSEDDALPERLCAGRSTAARWHRGFDSDDVTALTGAAIVAAAVDVKRAGCTTPVSRKVLAELYGHYLDNAPIGPAAFDAGLAWATQPVRGTGGCLLTRPDDTFEAFDYLVDGAEAPVPESVWEVLLRHLAPTDLPLVGLAAHRAKQEDIGRRILVRWADSSADPAVWSLVGAMLFRGGTDVSPPRRASEAIPWLVRAVEAGNADAAGHLVQLYRETGDVDSMELWARRGAHAGNAETMVALGRRLIERGERGEADRWLRKVIEGNRLEVELLPLTDGLPLEVPAGSARPGVVAGDFLEFSCPRSDAMILLGMLLNRPGRHDEAEHWLRRAANTGLMDALLVYGHFANDRKGRVALGEWCELAHRLGRSDAVEELGVRLRKTDTFSAQLLFLSAADAGRLRAVGYLGQMSEQRGAFDEAEAYYLEAEGEYPEVSRFLARVRAARAQNPWPPIRFRLPQ
;
A
#
# COMPACT_ATOMS: atom_id res chain seq x y z
N MET A 1 19.66 26.07 -11.81
CA MET A 1 20.21 24.87 -11.09
C MET A 1 21.67 24.99 -10.69
N ARG A 2 22.52 25.62 -11.52
CA ARG A 2 23.99 25.69 -11.38
C ARG A 2 24.55 26.05 -9.99
N ASP A 3 23.91 26.98 -9.28
CA ASP A 3 24.49 27.62 -8.08
C ASP A 3 24.09 26.97 -6.75
N LEU A 4 23.19 25.97 -6.75
CA LEU A 4 22.53 25.48 -5.52
C LEU A 4 23.15 24.21 -4.95
N GLY A 5 23.76 24.31 -3.76
CA GLY A 5 24.33 23.21 -2.97
C GLY A 5 23.36 22.03 -2.78
N PRO A 6 23.84 20.77 -2.75
CA PRO A 6 22.99 19.61 -2.50
C PRO A 6 22.24 19.69 -1.16
N GLU A 7 22.83 20.35 -0.16
CA GLU A 7 22.23 20.56 1.17
C GLU A 7 21.02 21.49 1.12
N GLN A 8 20.98 22.43 0.17
CA GLN A 8 19.83 23.30 -0.05
C GLN A 8 18.65 22.53 -0.66
N LEU A 9 18.93 21.39 -1.30
CA LEU A 9 17.95 20.47 -1.87
C LEU A 9 17.55 19.34 -0.92
N GLY A 10 18.01 19.38 0.34
CA GLY A 10 17.68 18.40 1.37
C GLY A 10 18.74 17.31 1.58
N ALA A 11 19.88 17.32 0.87
CA ALA A 11 20.92 16.32 1.11
C ALA A 11 21.55 16.50 2.49
N HIS A 12 21.75 15.40 3.21
CA HIS A 12 22.43 15.47 4.49
C HIS A 12 23.92 15.84 4.32
N PRO A 13 24.45 16.71 5.19
CA PRO A 13 25.85 17.09 5.14
C PRO A 13 26.73 15.89 5.48
N ALA A 14 27.89 15.81 4.84
CA ALA A 14 28.88 14.79 5.14
C ALA A 14 29.70 15.14 6.39
N ALA A 15 30.26 14.12 7.04
CA ALA A 15 31.11 14.28 8.20
C ALA A 15 32.31 15.15 7.82
N PRO A 16 32.55 16.32 8.43
CA PRO A 16 33.75 17.09 8.20
C PRO A 16 34.94 16.29 8.73
N ALA A 17 36.01 16.28 7.94
CA ALA A 17 37.27 15.67 8.32
C ALA A 17 38.35 16.76 8.38
N PRO A 18 39.33 16.66 9.31
CA PRO A 18 40.45 17.59 9.35
C PRO A 18 41.17 17.66 7.99
N GLY A 19 41.35 18.87 7.46
CA GLY A 19 41.95 19.09 6.14
C GLY A 19 40.99 18.98 4.95
N ALA A 20 39.70 18.73 5.17
CA ALA A 20 38.68 18.79 4.12
C ALA A 20 38.43 20.23 3.66
N ALA A 21 38.17 20.42 2.36
CA ALA A 21 37.72 21.69 1.82
C ALA A 21 36.31 22.04 2.33
N ALA A 22 36.00 23.35 2.37
CA ALA A 22 34.66 23.83 2.71
C ALA A 22 33.63 23.39 1.64
N GLY A 23 32.44 22.99 2.08
CA GLY A 23 31.35 22.50 1.22
C GLY A 23 31.23 20.97 1.17
N PRO A 24 30.35 20.41 0.32
CA PRO A 24 30.10 18.98 0.26
C PRO A 24 31.31 18.21 -0.28
N PRO A 25 31.47 16.91 0.05
CA PRO A 25 32.49 16.07 -0.56
C PRO A 25 32.29 15.94 -2.08
N PRO A 26 33.36 15.66 -2.83
CA PRO A 26 33.26 15.28 -4.23
C PRO A 26 32.20 14.20 -4.42
N TYR A 27 31.39 14.36 -5.47
CA TYR A 27 30.39 13.36 -5.80
C TYR A 27 31.07 12.12 -6.36
N VAL A 28 30.75 10.95 -5.79
CA VAL A 28 31.15 9.66 -6.36
C VAL A 28 30.11 9.26 -7.41
N PRO A 29 30.46 9.14 -8.69
CA PRO A 29 29.51 8.77 -9.74
C PRO A 29 28.86 7.41 -9.46
N ARG A 30 27.55 7.33 -9.62
CA ARG A 30 26.74 6.12 -9.41
C ARG A 30 26.56 5.37 -10.72
N ASP A 31 26.34 4.06 -10.66
CA ASP A 31 26.13 3.24 -11.86
C ASP A 31 24.88 3.68 -12.65
N VAL A 32 23.90 4.26 -11.94
CA VAL A 32 22.65 4.78 -12.50
C VAL A 32 22.79 6.15 -13.17
N ASP A 33 23.92 6.84 -13.02
CA ASP A 33 24.08 8.21 -13.53
C ASP A 33 23.84 8.33 -15.04
N PRO A 34 24.38 7.46 -15.92
CA PRO A 34 24.16 7.59 -17.37
C PRO A 34 22.69 7.42 -17.77
N GLU A 35 21.99 6.50 -17.10
CA GLU A 35 20.55 6.29 -17.30
C GLU A 35 19.75 7.49 -16.80
N LEU A 36 20.02 7.93 -15.56
CA LEU A 36 19.35 9.08 -14.97
C LEU A 36 19.56 10.34 -15.83
N ASP A 37 20.79 10.60 -16.29
CA ASP A 37 21.11 11.76 -17.12
C ASP A 37 20.29 11.76 -18.43
N ALA A 38 20.11 10.59 -19.06
CA ALA A 38 19.27 10.47 -20.26
C ALA A 38 17.79 10.75 -19.95
N LEU A 39 17.28 10.20 -18.85
CA LEU A 39 15.88 10.38 -18.43
C LEU A 39 15.56 11.84 -18.08
N LEU A 40 16.49 12.58 -17.47
CA LEU A 40 16.27 14.00 -17.17
C LEU A 40 16.15 14.86 -18.44
N VAL A 41 16.84 14.47 -19.52
CA VAL A 41 16.76 15.14 -20.83
C VAL A 41 15.43 14.85 -21.53
N ASP A 42 14.95 13.60 -21.42
CA ASP A 42 13.66 13.18 -21.99
C ASP A 42 12.46 13.85 -21.30
N GLY A 43 12.63 14.30 -20.06
CA GLY A 43 11.63 15.08 -19.31
C GLY A 43 10.55 14.22 -18.63
N GLY A 44 9.45 14.86 -18.21
CA GLY A 44 8.37 14.17 -17.50
C GLY A 44 8.52 14.15 -15.98
N LEU A 45 8.00 13.10 -15.35
CA LEU A 45 8.18 12.83 -13.92
C LEU A 45 9.24 11.74 -13.74
N VAL A 46 10.39 12.14 -13.21
CA VAL A 46 11.50 11.24 -12.88
C VAL A 46 11.58 11.08 -11.37
N VAL A 47 11.46 9.85 -10.90
CA VAL A 47 11.45 9.49 -9.48
C VAL A 47 12.71 8.73 -9.14
N VAL A 48 13.48 9.26 -8.21
CA VAL A 48 14.68 8.62 -7.66
C VAL A 48 14.29 7.90 -6.36
N GLU A 49 14.15 6.58 -6.44
CA GLU A 49 13.67 5.73 -5.36
C GLU A 49 14.83 5.05 -4.61
N GLY A 50 14.69 4.85 -3.30
CA GLY A 50 15.65 4.07 -2.50
C GLY A 50 15.59 4.32 -1.00
N ASP A 51 16.39 3.58 -0.25
CA ASP A 51 16.37 3.61 1.22
C ASP A 51 16.91 4.94 1.78
N SER A 52 16.60 5.25 3.05
CA SER A 52 17.23 6.39 3.72
C SER A 52 18.75 6.28 3.70
N ALA A 53 19.42 7.42 3.56
CA ALA A 53 20.86 7.53 3.42
C ALA A 53 21.49 6.77 2.22
N SER A 54 20.74 6.36 1.19
CA SER A 54 21.32 5.76 -0.03
C SER A 54 21.94 6.76 -1.01
N GLY A 55 21.78 8.07 -0.75
CA GLY A 55 22.29 9.15 -1.60
C GLY A 55 21.35 9.62 -2.71
N LYS A 56 20.03 9.38 -2.61
CA LYS A 56 19.01 9.80 -3.60
C LYS A 56 19.10 11.28 -3.95
N THR A 57 18.95 12.15 -2.95
CA THR A 57 18.96 13.61 -3.09
C THR A 57 20.26 14.11 -3.72
N ARG A 58 21.40 13.55 -3.29
CA ARG A 58 22.73 13.90 -3.84
C ARG A 58 22.85 13.48 -5.31
N THR A 59 22.42 12.27 -5.65
CA THR A 59 22.48 11.73 -7.02
C THR A 59 21.56 12.50 -7.97
N ALA A 60 20.32 12.75 -7.57
CA ALA A 60 19.36 13.55 -8.32
C ALA A 60 19.84 14.99 -8.54
N ALA A 61 20.41 15.63 -7.50
CA ALA A 61 20.92 16.99 -7.58
C ALA A 61 22.11 17.10 -8.54
N GLU A 62 23.02 16.12 -8.50
CA GLU A 62 24.19 16.10 -9.38
C GLU A 62 23.80 15.82 -10.84
N ALA A 63 22.88 14.87 -11.09
CA ALA A 63 22.33 14.63 -12.42
C ALA A 63 21.67 15.88 -13.00
N ALA A 64 20.82 16.57 -12.23
CA ALA A 64 20.16 17.79 -12.67
C ALA A 64 21.13 18.95 -12.91
N ARG A 65 22.21 19.06 -12.12
CA ARG A 65 23.28 20.05 -12.35
C ARG A 65 24.09 19.78 -13.61
N ARG A 66 24.37 18.51 -13.92
CA ARG A 66 25.11 18.10 -15.12
C ARG A 66 24.29 18.32 -16.40
N THR A 67 23.01 17.98 -16.37
CA THR A 67 22.14 17.91 -17.56
C THR A 67 21.34 19.18 -17.80
N LEU A 68 20.88 19.85 -16.73
CA LEU A 68 19.95 20.98 -16.80
C LEU A 68 20.45 22.21 -16.00
N PRO A 69 21.74 22.63 -16.16
CA PRO A 69 22.33 23.67 -15.31
C PRO A 69 21.61 25.02 -15.37
N ASP A 70 21.09 25.35 -16.56
CA ASP A 70 20.54 26.66 -16.90
C ASP A 70 19.04 26.80 -16.61
N ARG A 71 18.37 25.70 -16.26
CA ARG A 71 16.94 25.72 -15.92
C ARG A 71 16.69 26.37 -14.58
N THR A 72 15.53 27.04 -14.49
CA THR A 72 15.01 27.59 -13.23
C THR A 72 14.66 26.44 -12.30
N LEU A 73 15.03 26.54 -11.02
CA LEU A 73 14.59 25.57 -10.02
C LEU A 73 13.40 26.12 -9.25
N VAL A 74 12.36 25.30 -9.10
CA VAL A 74 11.25 25.55 -8.18
C VAL A 74 11.19 24.42 -7.17
N GLN A 75 11.16 24.76 -5.89
CA GLN A 75 11.02 23.82 -4.78
C GLN A 75 9.77 24.18 -3.98
N PRO A 76 8.60 23.60 -4.32
CA PRO A 76 7.36 23.85 -3.60
C PRO A 76 7.48 23.37 -2.16
N ARG A 77 6.93 24.12 -1.21
CA ARG A 77 6.99 23.78 0.22
C ARG A 77 6.03 22.65 0.59
N ASP A 78 4.88 22.60 -0.08
CA ASP A 78 3.81 21.65 0.17
C ASP A 78 2.95 21.42 -1.09
N ALA A 79 1.98 20.52 -0.97
CA ALA A 79 1.01 20.19 -2.02
C ALA A 79 0.22 21.40 -2.54
N ALA A 80 -0.13 22.34 -1.67
CA ALA A 80 -0.90 23.53 -2.04
C ALA A 80 -0.03 24.54 -2.81
N ASP A 81 1.22 24.72 -2.38
CA ASP A 81 2.22 25.56 -3.05
C ASP A 81 2.52 25.05 -4.47
N LEU A 82 2.66 23.72 -4.63
CA LEU A 82 2.82 23.09 -5.95
C LEU A 82 1.62 23.38 -6.86
N ARG A 83 0.40 23.20 -6.36
CA ARG A 83 -0.81 23.42 -7.15
C ARG A 83 -1.00 24.88 -7.51
N ALA A 84 -0.74 25.81 -6.59
CA ALA A 84 -0.82 27.24 -6.83
C ALA A 84 0.21 27.71 -7.86
N TRP A 85 1.46 27.22 -7.76
CA TRP A 85 2.49 27.52 -8.75
C TRP A 85 2.12 26.97 -10.14
N ALA A 86 1.64 25.73 -10.21
CA ALA A 86 1.27 25.07 -11.46
C ALA A 86 0.06 25.69 -12.19
N THR A 87 -0.73 26.53 -11.52
CA THR A 87 -1.88 27.23 -12.09
C THR A 87 -1.60 28.70 -12.43
N THR A 88 -0.35 29.15 -12.29
CA THR A 88 0.05 30.52 -12.62
C THR A 88 0.00 30.77 -14.13
N ASP A 89 -0.38 31.99 -14.53
CA ASP A 89 -0.41 32.46 -15.93
C ASP A 89 0.62 33.60 -16.12
N PRO A 90 1.57 33.51 -17.06
CA PRO A 90 1.78 32.44 -18.04
C PRO A 90 2.23 31.12 -17.40
N ALA A 91 1.91 30.01 -18.08
CA ALA A 91 2.30 28.68 -17.67
C ALA A 91 3.84 28.60 -17.48
N PRO A 92 4.34 27.92 -16.45
CA PRO A 92 5.78 27.82 -16.21
C PRO A 92 6.48 27.11 -17.36
N THR A 93 7.66 27.59 -17.77
CA THR A 93 8.52 27.03 -18.81
C THR A 93 9.97 26.95 -18.33
N ASP A 94 10.79 26.10 -18.94
CA ASP A 94 12.23 25.95 -18.68
C ASP A 94 12.59 25.80 -17.18
N THR A 95 11.87 24.90 -16.52
CA THR A 95 11.88 24.74 -15.06
C THR A 95 12.10 23.29 -14.64
N VAL A 96 12.89 23.09 -13.60
CA VAL A 96 12.98 21.85 -12.81
C VAL A 96 12.19 22.05 -11.53
N VAL A 97 11.15 21.25 -11.34
CA VAL A 97 10.35 21.20 -10.12
C VAL A 97 10.93 20.11 -9.23
N TRP A 98 11.49 20.51 -8.10
CA TRP A 98 12.09 19.61 -7.13
C TRP A 98 11.06 19.18 -6.08
N LEU A 99 10.73 17.90 -6.07
CA LEU A 99 9.78 17.30 -5.13
C LEU A 99 10.54 16.37 -4.17
N ASP A 100 11.01 16.92 -3.06
CA ASP A 100 11.67 16.12 -2.02
C ASP A 100 10.63 15.35 -1.21
N ASP A 101 10.81 14.04 -1.06
CA ASP A 101 9.83 13.10 -0.51
C ASP A 101 8.46 13.21 -1.19
N LEU A 102 8.33 12.59 -2.37
CA LEU A 102 7.14 12.64 -3.22
C LEU A 102 5.83 12.32 -2.48
N GLU A 103 5.86 11.47 -1.45
CA GLU A 103 4.69 11.16 -0.62
C GLU A 103 4.01 12.40 -0.02
N ARG A 104 4.74 13.50 0.18
CA ARG A 104 4.20 14.77 0.72
C ARG A 104 3.26 15.48 -0.25
N PHE A 105 3.40 15.19 -1.54
CA PHE A 105 2.61 15.78 -2.61
C PHE A 105 1.48 14.87 -3.08
N LEU A 106 1.53 13.56 -2.77
CA LEU A 106 0.52 12.56 -3.14
C LEU A 106 -0.65 12.51 -2.14
N VAL A 107 -1.14 13.68 -1.74
CA VAL A 107 -2.32 13.85 -0.86
C VAL A 107 -3.46 14.53 -1.64
N PRO A 108 -4.74 14.40 -1.21
CA PRO A 108 -5.83 15.14 -1.85
C PRO A 108 -5.54 16.65 -1.91
N GLY A 109 -5.77 17.25 -3.07
CA GLY A 109 -5.40 18.65 -3.36
C GLY A 109 -3.95 18.86 -3.82
N GLY A 110 -3.11 17.82 -3.81
CA GLY A 110 -1.71 17.86 -4.26
C GLY A 110 -1.51 17.46 -5.72
N LEU A 111 -0.47 16.66 -5.98
CA LEU A 111 -0.14 16.12 -7.29
C LEU A 111 -1.07 14.95 -7.62
N ASP A 112 -1.87 15.12 -8.67
CA ASP A 112 -2.72 14.10 -9.28
C ASP A 112 -2.41 13.97 -10.78
N GLN A 113 -3.06 13.02 -11.45
CA GLN A 113 -2.85 12.76 -12.89
C GLN A 113 -3.16 13.98 -13.76
N ASP A 114 -4.18 14.77 -13.40
CA ASP A 114 -4.57 15.98 -14.13
C ASP A 114 -3.49 17.06 -14.02
N LEU A 115 -2.97 17.30 -12.82
CA LEU A 115 -1.89 18.25 -12.60
C LEU A 115 -0.59 17.79 -13.25
N LEU A 116 -0.29 16.49 -13.18
CA LEU A 116 0.84 15.89 -13.87
C LEU A 116 0.75 16.11 -15.38
N THR A 117 -0.39 15.81 -15.99
CA THR A 117 -0.62 15.99 -17.43
C THR A 117 -0.54 17.46 -17.85
N ARG A 118 -0.93 18.39 -16.97
CA ARG A 118 -0.80 19.84 -17.22
C ARG A 118 0.66 20.31 -17.18
N LEU A 119 1.42 19.86 -16.18
CA LEU A 119 2.80 20.29 -15.98
C LEU A 119 3.74 19.66 -17.01
N VAL A 120 3.57 18.36 -17.28
CA VAL A 120 4.40 17.57 -18.19
C VAL A 120 3.55 16.81 -19.22
N PRO A 121 2.85 17.51 -20.13
CA PRO A 121 2.12 16.88 -21.21
C PRO A 121 3.06 16.12 -22.16
N ALA A 122 2.55 15.07 -22.80
CA ALA A 122 3.33 14.25 -23.71
C ALA A 122 4.01 15.09 -24.82
N GLY A 123 5.32 14.92 -24.98
CA GLY A 123 6.14 15.62 -25.97
C GLY A 123 6.67 17.00 -25.52
N ARG A 124 6.34 17.44 -24.30
CA ARG A 124 6.86 18.67 -23.70
C ARG A 124 7.99 18.36 -22.71
N THR A 125 9.16 18.96 -22.90
CA THR A 125 10.38 18.68 -22.11
C THR A 125 10.96 19.90 -21.40
N ASP A 126 10.34 21.07 -21.50
CA ASP A 126 10.77 22.32 -20.86
C ASP A 126 10.42 22.37 -19.36
N VAL A 127 9.48 21.54 -18.89
CA VAL A 127 9.22 21.32 -17.46
C VAL A 127 9.61 19.89 -17.10
N LEU A 128 10.38 19.72 -16.03
CA LEU A 128 10.76 18.42 -15.46
C LEU A 128 10.28 18.38 -14.01
N LEU A 129 9.60 17.31 -13.61
CA LEU A 129 9.37 17.00 -12.19
C LEU A 129 10.43 15.98 -11.76
N LEU A 130 11.34 16.40 -10.90
CA LEU A 130 12.37 15.54 -10.31
C LEU A 130 12.03 15.30 -8.85
N ALA A 131 11.74 14.05 -8.52
CA ALA A 131 11.26 13.66 -7.21
C ALA A 131 12.18 12.64 -6.52
N THR A 132 12.28 12.71 -5.20
CA THR A 132 12.85 11.65 -4.37
C THR A 132 11.73 10.86 -3.72
N LEU A 133 11.87 9.54 -3.60
CA LEU A 133 10.88 8.68 -2.92
C LEU A 133 11.60 7.65 -2.07
N ARG A 134 11.14 7.45 -0.83
CA ARG A 134 11.66 6.38 0.03
C ARG A 134 10.98 5.05 -0.30
N SER A 135 11.74 3.95 -0.35
CA SER A 135 11.21 2.60 -0.60
C SER A 135 10.07 2.25 0.38
N ARG A 136 10.25 2.60 1.67
CA ARG A 136 9.23 2.38 2.71
C ARG A 136 7.98 3.25 2.53
N ALA A 137 8.15 4.49 2.06
CA ALA A 137 7.04 5.38 1.77
C ALA A 137 6.22 4.87 0.58
N ARG A 138 6.88 4.37 -0.47
CA ARG A 138 6.21 3.71 -1.60
C ARG A 138 5.34 2.54 -1.15
N LEU A 139 5.88 1.64 -0.33
CA LEU A 139 5.13 0.50 0.23
C LEU A 139 3.90 0.98 1.03
N THR A 140 4.04 2.08 1.76
CA THR A 140 2.95 2.63 2.58
C THR A 140 1.88 3.32 1.72
N LEU A 141 2.26 3.94 0.60
CA LEU A 141 1.35 4.56 -0.36
C LEU A 141 0.55 3.52 -1.16
N THR A 142 1.18 2.39 -1.51
CA THR A 142 0.53 1.33 -2.28
C THR A 142 -0.18 0.29 -1.41
N ALA A 143 0.07 0.28 -0.10
CA ALA A 143 -0.66 -0.56 0.85
C ALA A 143 -2.06 0.02 1.12
N ALA A 144 -3.11 -0.70 0.69
CA ALA A 144 -4.49 -0.41 1.04
C ALA A 144 -5.02 -1.43 2.07
N GLY A 145 -5.24 -0.98 3.31
CA GLY A 145 -5.92 -1.75 4.36
C GLY A 145 -7.43 -1.49 4.40
N SER A 146 -7.92 -0.44 3.73
CA SER A 146 -9.33 -0.09 3.63
C SER A 146 -9.68 0.51 2.26
N GLN A 147 -10.98 0.61 1.95
CA GLN A 147 -11.46 1.26 0.72
C GLN A 147 -11.08 2.75 0.63
N ALA A 148 -11.01 3.44 1.78
CA ALA A 148 -10.55 4.83 1.85
C ALA A 148 -9.07 4.95 1.48
N GLU A 149 -8.24 4.03 1.98
CA GLU A 149 -6.82 3.95 1.61
C GLU A 149 -6.62 3.49 0.17
N ALA A 150 -7.52 2.66 -0.35
CA ALA A 150 -7.49 2.24 -1.75
C ALA A 150 -7.70 3.44 -2.71
N GLU A 151 -8.49 4.45 -2.33
CA GLU A 151 -8.61 5.69 -3.12
C GLU A 151 -7.28 6.42 -3.20
N LEU A 152 -6.58 6.58 -2.07
CA LEU A 152 -5.27 7.23 -2.05
C LEU A 152 -4.21 6.40 -2.80
N ALA A 153 -4.23 5.07 -2.63
CA ALA A 153 -3.32 4.17 -3.30
C ALA A 153 -3.51 4.20 -4.83
N ARG A 154 -4.76 4.29 -5.31
CA ARG A 154 -5.05 4.49 -6.74
C ARG A 154 -4.48 5.80 -7.25
N ARG A 155 -4.77 6.92 -6.58
CA ARG A 155 -4.22 8.23 -6.97
C ARG A 155 -2.69 8.24 -7.03
N ALA A 156 -2.05 7.63 -6.02
CA ALA A 156 -0.60 7.47 -6.02
C ALA A 156 -0.12 6.59 -7.19
N ALA A 157 -0.83 5.49 -7.49
CA ALA A 157 -0.53 4.64 -8.62
C ALA A 157 -0.74 5.34 -9.98
N ASP A 158 -1.73 6.22 -10.12
CA ASP A 158 -2.00 6.98 -11.35
C ASP A 158 -0.89 8.00 -11.65
N VAL A 159 -0.24 8.51 -10.61
CA VAL A 159 0.92 9.41 -10.74
C VAL A 159 2.22 8.63 -10.91
N LEU A 160 2.41 7.54 -10.15
CA LEU A 160 3.64 6.72 -10.18
C LEU A 160 3.70 5.78 -11.38
N GLY A 161 2.57 5.39 -11.96
CA GLY A 161 2.47 4.52 -13.13
C GLY A 161 3.15 5.09 -14.38
N PRO A 162 2.85 6.35 -14.79
CA PRO A 162 3.56 7.01 -15.89
C PRO A 162 4.93 7.56 -15.51
N ALA A 163 5.31 7.54 -14.22
CA ALA A 163 6.60 8.05 -13.76
C ALA A 163 7.74 7.14 -14.18
N THR A 164 8.85 7.72 -14.62
CA THR A 164 10.08 6.96 -14.81
C THR A 164 10.81 6.84 -13.48
N THR A 165 10.94 5.62 -12.95
CA THR A 165 11.54 5.39 -11.63
C THR A 165 12.94 4.79 -11.77
N VAL A 166 13.93 5.41 -11.13
CA VAL A 166 15.31 4.91 -11.02
C VAL A 166 15.57 4.50 -9.57
N THR A 167 15.86 3.22 -9.35
CA THR A 167 16.07 2.68 -8.01
C THR A 167 17.55 2.71 -7.62
N LEU A 168 17.88 3.39 -6.52
CA LEU A 168 19.20 3.38 -5.92
C LEU A 168 19.36 2.30 -4.86
N ARG A 169 20.38 1.48 -5.05
CA ARG A 169 20.88 0.56 -4.02
C ARG A 169 21.55 1.33 -2.89
N ARG A 170 21.36 0.85 -1.66
CA ARG A 170 22.03 1.36 -0.45
C ARG A 170 23.55 1.11 -0.50
N ALA A 171 23.95 -0.11 -0.84
CA ALA A 171 25.35 -0.50 -1.00
C ALA A 171 25.89 -0.11 -2.39
N PHE A 172 27.12 0.37 -2.44
CA PHE A 172 27.84 0.61 -3.69
C PHE A 172 28.19 -0.71 -4.39
N SER A 173 28.22 -0.72 -5.72
CA SER A 173 28.83 -1.79 -6.48
C SER A 173 30.36 -1.72 -6.37
N ALA A 174 31.04 -2.79 -6.79
CA ALA A 174 32.50 -2.79 -6.93
C ALA A 174 32.99 -1.63 -7.82
N ALA A 175 32.30 -1.34 -8.93
CA ALA A 175 32.68 -0.25 -9.83
C ALA A 175 32.45 1.14 -9.20
N GLU A 176 31.40 1.30 -8.38
CA GLU A 176 31.18 2.53 -7.60
C GLU A 176 32.25 2.73 -6.53
N LEU A 177 32.70 1.66 -5.88
CA LEU A 177 33.81 1.69 -4.91
C LEU A 177 35.14 2.02 -5.58
N ASP A 178 35.44 1.46 -6.76
CA ASP A 178 36.63 1.81 -7.53
C ASP A 178 36.65 3.31 -7.86
N ARG A 179 35.50 3.88 -8.24
CA ARG A 179 35.36 5.33 -8.46
C ARG A 179 35.55 6.13 -7.17
N ALA A 180 35.02 5.65 -6.04
CA ALA A 180 35.26 6.28 -4.74
C ALA A 180 36.74 6.30 -4.37
N GLU A 181 37.47 5.21 -4.64
CA GLU A 181 38.90 5.08 -4.37
C GLU A 181 39.72 6.13 -5.14
N THR A 182 39.30 6.48 -6.37
CA THR A 182 39.95 7.58 -7.13
C THR A 182 39.80 8.95 -6.45
N LEU A 183 38.80 9.12 -5.59
CA LEU A 183 38.48 10.36 -4.87
C LEU A 183 38.97 10.35 -3.41
N ARG A 184 39.76 9.33 -3.04
CA ARG A 184 40.33 9.14 -1.69
C ARG A 184 41.20 10.29 -1.19
N THR A 185 41.58 11.23 -2.06
CA THR A 185 42.23 12.48 -1.64
C THR A 185 41.34 13.34 -0.74
N ASP A 186 40.01 13.22 -0.82
CA ASP A 186 39.12 13.85 0.16
C ASP A 186 39.13 13.02 1.46
N PRO A 187 39.53 13.62 2.60
CA PRO A 187 39.70 12.87 3.85
C PRO A 187 38.39 12.28 4.37
N ARG A 188 37.23 12.79 3.95
CA ARG A 188 35.91 12.25 4.33
C ARG A 188 35.59 10.98 3.57
N ILE A 189 35.94 10.94 2.27
CA ILE A 189 35.81 9.74 1.44
C ILE A 189 36.80 8.66 1.90
N ALA A 190 38.04 9.05 2.21
CA ALA A 190 39.03 8.12 2.76
C ALA A 190 38.58 7.49 4.08
N ASP A 191 38.15 8.31 5.05
CA ASP A 191 37.64 7.84 6.34
C ASP A 191 36.39 6.96 6.19
N ALA A 192 35.53 7.29 5.22
CA ALA A 192 34.39 6.45 4.91
C ALA A 192 34.86 5.09 4.40
N LEU A 193 35.72 5.04 3.37
CA LEU A 193 36.22 3.80 2.73
C LEU A 193 36.94 2.86 3.71
N ASP A 194 37.75 3.38 4.63
CA ASP A 194 38.60 2.59 5.53
C ASP A 194 37.86 1.77 6.58
N ARG A 195 36.61 2.14 6.88
CA ARG A 195 35.80 1.48 7.92
C ARG A 195 35.01 0.30 7.35
N SER A 196 35.66 -0.67 6.68
CA SER A 196 35.10 -1.78 5.87
C SER A 196 34.06 -2.71 6.54
N GLU A 197 33.03 -2.16 7.17
CA GLU A 197 31.92 -2.86 7.84
C GLU A 197 30.81 -3.21 6.84
N ASP A 198 30.59 -2.37 5.81
CA ASP A 198 29.68 -2.59 4.69
C ASP A 198 30.06 -1.73 3.45
N ASP A 199 29.48 -2.03 2.29
CA ASP A 199 29.68 -1.26 1.05
C ASP A 199 28.78 -0.01 0.96
N ALA A 200 28.14 0.44 2.07
CA ALA A 200 27.20 1.57 2.09
C ALA A 200 27.91 2.91 2.33
N LEU A 201 28.72 3.35 1.36
CA LEU A 201 29.50 4.58 1.47
C LEU A 201 28.68 5.85 1.79
N PRO A 202 27.50 6.12 1.17
CA PRO A 202 26.73 7.34 1.45
C PRO A 202 26.24 7.43 2.89
N GLU A 203 25.87 6.29 3.47
CA GLU A 203 25.43 6.17 4.85
C GLU A 203 26.57 6.46 5.84
N ARG A 204 27.79 6.01 5.52
CA ARG A 204 28.99 6.33 6.28
C ARG A 204 29.32 7.82 6.21
N LEU A 205 29.21 8.42 5.03
CA LEU A 205 29.46 9.85 4.83
C LEU A 205 28.51 10.73 5.65
N CYS A 206 27.24 10.37 5.79
CA CYS A 206 26.28 11.10 6.61
C CYS A 206 26.20 10.63 8.07
N ALA A 207 27.13 9.77 8.52
CA ALA A 207 27.23 9.24 9.88
C ALA A 207 25.91 8.62 10.44
N GLY A 208 25.11 7.96 9.58
CA GLY A 208 23.82 7.36 9.92
C GLY A 208 23.86 6.49 11.19
N ARG A 209 24.64 5.41 11.14
CA ARG A 209 24.80 4.46 12.25
C ARG A 209 25.39 5.08 13.51
N SER A 210 26.34 6.01 13.37
CA SER A 210 26.97 6.68 14.51
C SER A 210 25.97 7.56 15.26
N THR A 211 25.06 8.20 14.52
CA THR A 211 23.99 9.02 15.08
C THR A 211 22.96 8.15 15.80
N ALA A 212 22.55 7.03 15.20
CA ALA A 212 21.68 6.05 15.86
C ALA A 212 22.31 5.47 17.14
N ALA A 213 23.59 5.09 17.08
CA ALA A 213 24.33 4.59 18.23
C ALA A 213 24.51 5.65 19.34
N ARG A 214 24.58 6.94 18.99
CA ARG A 214 24.58 8.03 19.99
C ARG A 214 23.22 8.14 20.66
N TRP A 215 22.13 8.09 19.88
CA TRP A 215 20.77 8.14 20.41
C TRP A 215 20.51 7.02 21.42
N HIS A 216 20.76 5.76 21.04
CA HIS A 216 20.54 4.62 21.93
C HIS A 216 21.40 4.67 23.20
N ARG A 217 22.72 4.95 23.06
CA ARG A 217 23.60 5.11 24.22
C ARG A 217 23.21 6.25 25.15
N GLY A 218 22.47 7.25 24.66
CA GLY A 218 21.94 8.33 25.50
C GLY A 218 20.90 7.83 26.50
N PHE A 219 20.05 6.87 26.10
CA PHE A 219 19.11 6.23 27.03
C PHE A 219 19.80 5.34 28.07
N ASP A 220 20.89 4.70 27.69
CA ASP A 220 21.69 3.85 28.58
C ASP A 220 22.65 4.65 29.48
N SER A 221 22.63 5.99 29.41
CA SER A 221 23.58 6.85 30.12
C SER A 221 23.07 7.33 31.48
N ASP A 222 23.95 7.31 32.49
CA ASP A 222 23.70 7.95 33.78
C ASP A 222 23.75 9.49 33.73
N ASP A 223 24.21 10.08 32.60
CA ASP A 223 24.21 11.53 32.40
C ASP A 223 22.80 12.02 32.04
N VAL A 224 22.21 12.81 32.94
CA VAL A 224 20.91 13.46 32.76
C VAL A 224 20.82 14.23 31.45
N THR A 225 21.92 14.85 31.00
CA THR A 225 21.95 15.61 29.73
C THR A 225 21.78 14.68 28.53
N ALA A 226 22.51 13.57 28.50
CA ALA A 226 22.45 12.58 27.43
C ALA A 226 21.10 11.85 27.42
N LEU A 227 20.57 11.48 28.58
CA LEU A 227 19.25 10.87 28.73
C LEU A 227 18.13 11.80 28.24
N THR A 228 18.16 13.07 28.68
CA THR A 228 17.20 14.09 28.23
C THR A 228 17.30 14.32 26.72
N GLY A 229 18.53 14.39 26.20
CA GLY A 229 18.77 14.52 24.77
C GLY A 229 18.22 13.34 23.97
N ALA A 230 18.38 12.11 24.43
CA ALA A 230 17.83 10.92 23.78
C ALA A 230 16.29 10.91 23.79
N ALA A 231 15.67 11.35 24.88
CA ALA A 231 14.22 11.52 24.98
C ALA A 231 13.70 12.59 24.00
N ILE A 232 14.40 13.72 23.85
CA ILE A 232 14.05 14.77 22.87
C ILE A 232 14.16 14.24 21.44
N VAL A 233 15.20 13.45 21.14
CA VAL A 233 15.36 12.79 19.83
C VAL A 233 14.22 11.82 19.55
N ALA A 234 13.84 10.99 20.53
CA ALA A 234 12.74 10.05 20.39
C ALA A 234 11.40 10.77 20.11
N ALA A 235 11.13 11.85 20.83
CA ALA A 235 9.96 12.69 20.59
C ALA A 235 9.94 13.27 19.16
N ALA A 236 11.06 13.80 18.68
CA ALA A 236 11.16 14.35 17.33
C ALA A 236 10.99 13.26 16.24
N VAL A 237 11.58 12.09 16.46
CA VAL A 237 11.46 10.92 15.58
C VAL A 237 10.00 10.50 15.49
N ASP A 238 9.31 10.34 16.62
CA ASP A 238 7.92 9.90 16.64
C ASP A 238 6.95 10.95 16.09
N VAL A 239 7.23 12.25 16.25
CA VAL A 239 6.48 13.31 15.56
C VAL A 239 6.59 13.16 14.03
N LYS A 240 7.77 12.87 13.50
CA LYS A 240 7.95 12.65 12.05
C LYS A 240 7.29 11.33 11.60
N ARG A 241 7.36 10.26 12.42
CA ARG A 241 6.68 8.98 12.16
C ARG A 241 5.15 9.08 12.23
N ALA A 242 4.65 10.01 13.02
CA ALA A 242 3.24 10.36 13.08
C ALA A 242 2.76 11.09 11.81
N GLY A 243 3.64 11.42 10.86
CA GLY A 243 3.30 12.00 9.56
C GLY A 243 3.56 13.51 9.44
N CYS A 244 4.15 14.15 10.45
CA CYS A 244 4.52 15.56 10.35
C CYS A 244 5.68 15.77 9.37
N THR A 245 5.46 16.65 8.40
CA THR A 245 6.45 17.05 7.40
C THR A 245 7.13 18.37 7.75
N THR A 246 6.48 19.19 8.58
CA THR A 246 7.06 20.43 9.08
C THR A 246 8.07 20.17 10.20
N PRO A 247 9.17 20.96 10.29
CA PRO A 247 10.08 20.90 11.42
C PRO A 247 9.36 21.16 12.76
N VAL A 248 9.67 20.37 13.77
CA VAL A 248 8.99 20.42 15.07
C VAL A 248 9.50 21.58 15.91
N SER A 249 8.60 22.35 16.52
CA SER A 249 8.99 23.48 17.36
C SER A 249 9.60 23.05 18.70
N ARG A 250 10.48 23.89 19.27
CA ARG A 250 11.00 23.71 20.63
C ARG A 250 9.89 23.49 21.67
N LYS A 251 8.77 24.21 21.54
CA LYS A 251 7.62 24.10 22.45
C LYS A 251 7.02 22.70 22.46
N VAL A 252 6.84 22.10 21.29
CA VAL A 252 6.29 20.74 21.15
C VAL A 252 7.27 19.71 21.73
N LEU A 253 8.58 19.86 21.47
CA LEU A 253 9.60 18.98 22.07
C LEU A 253 9.62 19.07 23.60
N ALA A 254 9.51 20.29 24.15
CA ALA A 254 9.46 20.52 25.59
C ALA A 254 8.22 19.91 26.27
N GLU A 255 7.12 19.74 25.53
CA GLU A 255 5.94 19.05 26.03
C GLU A 255 6.07 17.52 25.92
N LEU A 256 6.75 17.03 24.87
CA LEU A 256 6.82 15.60 24.58
C LEU A 256 7.91 14.84 25.32
N TYR A 257 9.10 15.43 25.49
CA TYR A 257 10.27 14.67 25.94
C TYR A 257 10.07 14.00 27.31
N GLY A 258 9.26 14.59 28.18
CA GLY A 258 8.91 14.03 29.49
C GLY A 258 8.22 12.67 29.41
N HIS A 259 7.49 12.38 28.33
CA HIS A 259 6.80 11.09 28.13
C HIS A 259 7.75 9.93 27.79
N TYR A 260 9.00 10.23 27.43
CA TYR A 260 10.04 9.24 27.13
C TYR A 260 10.98 9.01 28.31
N LEU A 261 10.69 9.61 29.45
CA LEU A 261 11.44 9.48 30.68
C LEU A 261 10.57 8.76 31.70
N ASP A 262 11.13 7.79 32.43
CA ASP A 262 10.42 7.03 33.47
C ASP A 262 10.12 7.88 34.71
N ASN A 263 9.34 8.95 34.55
CA ASN A 263 8.90 9.91 35.58
C ASN A 263 10.03 10.68 36.30
N ALA A 264 11.21 10.82 35.71
CA ALA A 264 12.23 11.72 36.24
C ALA A 264 11.77 13.18 36.07
N PRO A 265 11.65 13.99 37.14
CA PRO A 265 11.30 15.41 37.02
C PRO A 265 12.51 16.16 36.46
N ILE A 266 12.58 16.26 35.14
CA ILE A 266 13.63 16.99 34.45
C ILE A 266 13.16 18.43 34.25
N GLY A 267 13.92 19.38 34.78
CA GLY A 267 13.58 20.81 34.73
C GLY A 267 13.99 21.47 33.40
N PRO A 268 13.55 22.71 33.14
CA PRO A 268 13.83 23.46 31.90
C PRO A 268 15.32 23.56 31.54
N ALA A 269 16.20 23.70 32.53
CA ALA A 269 17.65 23.78 32.29
C ALA A 269 18.23 22.48 31.71
N ALA A 270 17.69 21.33 32.09
CA ALA A 270 18.12 20.04 31.58
C ALA A 270 17.53 19.77 30.19
N PHE A 271 16.33 20.29 29.88
CA PHE A 271 15.81 20.32 28.51
C PHE A 271 16.75 21.09 27.57
N ASP A 272 17.19 22.29 27.96
CA ASP A 272 18.10 23.11 27.15
C ASP A 272 19.44 22.41 26.91
N ALA A 273 20.00 21.78 27.95
CA ALA A 273 21.22 20.99 27.84
C ALA A 273 21.02 19.74 26.95
N GLY A 274 19.89 19.05 27.09
CA GLY A 274 19.54 17.88 26.27
C GLY A 274 19.32 18.25 24.80
N LEU A 275 18.68 19.39 24.52
CA LEU A 275 18.48 19.90 23.17
C LEU A 275 19.82 20.28 22.52
N ALA A 276 20.73 20.91 23.28
CA ALA A 276 22.10 21.15 22.84
C ALA A 276 22.85 19.84 22.55
N TRP A 277 22.65 18.80 23.38
CA TRP A 277 23.22 17.48 23.14
C TRP A 277 22.66 16.79 21.88
N ALA A 278 21.36 16.97 21.61
CA ALA A 278 20.66 16.36 20.48
C ALA A 278 21.03 16.99 19.13
N THR A 279 21.31 18.29 19.14
CA THR A 279 21.76 19.06 17.97
C THR A 279 23.28 19.04 17.79
N GLN A 280 24.03 18.55 18.79
CA GLN A 280 25.48 18.48 18.72
C GLN A 280 25.93 17.58 17.56
N PRO A 281 26.84 18.07 16.69
CA PRO A 281 27.36 17.30 15.57
C PRO A 281 27.96 15.95 15.96
N VAL A 282 27.58 14.87 15.26
CA VAL A 282 28.14 13.52 15.47
C VAL A 282 29.19 13.24 14.40
N ARG A 283 30.46 13.03 14.79
CA ARG A 283 31.57 13.01 13.81
C ARG A 283 31.59 14.26 12.90
N GLY A 284 31.07 15.36 13.43
CA GLY A 284 30.94 16.64 12.75
C GLY A 284 29.83 16.74 11.69
N THR A 285 29.10 15.66 11.35
CA THR A 285 27.83 15.79 10.59
C THR A 285 26.78 16.50 11.44
N GLY A 286 25.63 16.82 10.86
CA GLY A 286 24.44 17.18 11.66
C GLY A 286 24.22 16.24 12.85
N GLY A 287 23.64 16.78 13.94
CA GLY A 287 23.30 16.01 15.12
C GLY A 287 22.14 15.04 14.87
N CYS A 288 21.68 14.37 15.94
CA CYS A 288 20.45 13.57 15.87
C CYS A 288 19.25 14.42 15.41
N LEU A 289 19.26 15.71 15.79
CA LEU A 289 18.34 16.73 15.30
C LEU A 289 19.08 17.79 14.47
N LEU A 290 18.50 18.12 13.32
CA LEU A 290 18.92 19.23 12.47
C LEU A 290 18.19 20.50 12.90
N THR A 291 18.94 21.58 13.11
CA THR A 291 18.35 22.90 13.39
C THR A 291 17.85 23.53 12.10
N ARG A 292 16.61 24.02 12.14
CA ARG A 292 15.95 24.75 11.06
C ARG A 292 15.64 26.18 11.53
N PRO A 293 15.25 27.09 10.62
CA PRO A 293 14.84 28.45 11.00
C PRO A 293 13.74 28.45 12.09
N ASP A 294 13.55 29.59 12.75
CA ASP A 294 12.46 29.81 13.72
C ASP A 294 12.46 28.88 14.95
N ASP A 295 13.64 28.43 15.41
CA ASP A 295 13.80 27.54 16.57
C ASP A 295 13.01 26.22 16.44
N THR A 296 13.09 25.67 15.22
CA THR A 296 12.48 24.39 14.86
C THR A 296 13.54 23.34 14.55
N PHE A 297 13.16 22.07 14.69
CA PHE A 297 14.08 20.93 14.65
C PHE A 297 13.53 19.84 13.75
N GLU A 298 14.41 19.13 13.07
CA GLU A 298 14.04 18.01 12.21
C GLU A 298 14.84 16.78 12.62
N ALA A 299 14.14 15.66 12.84
CA ALA A 299 14.80 14.39 13.09
C ALA A 299 15.51 13.90 11.83
N PHE A 300 16.72 13.39 12.00
CA PHE A 300 17.46 12.78 10.90
C PHE A 300 16.71 11.53 10.40
N ASP A 301 16.41 11.46 9.09
CA ASP A 301 15.59 10.40 8.49
C ASP A 301 16.11 8.99 8.70
N TYR A 302 17.42 8.83 8.87
CA TYR A 302 18.01 7.55 9.24
C TYR A 302 17.47 7.01 10.57
N LEU A 303 17.21 7.90 11.54
CA LEU A 303 16.64 7.54 12.85
C LEU A 303 15.15 7.18 12.76
N VAL A 304 14.43 7.88 11.89
CA VAL A 304 12.99 7.66 11.63
C VAL A 304 12.76 6.27 11.05
N ASP A 305 13.56 5.87 10.06
CA ASP A 305 13.44 4.58 9.40
C ASP A 305 13.85 3.41 10.31
N GLY A 306 14.82 3.64 11.21
CA GLY A 306 15.29 2.64 12.17
C GLY A 306 14.37 2.43 13.38
N ALA A 307 13.35 3.26 13.56
CA ALA A 307 12.41 3.15 14.69
C ALA A 307 11.24 2.21 14.37
N GLU A 308 11.11 1.14 15.14
CA GLU A 308 10.11 0.09 14.94
C GLU A 308 8.92 0.14 15.92
N ALA A 309 9.13 0.66 17.14
CA ALA A 309 8.11 0.73 18.17
C ALA A 309 6.89 1.57 17.71
N PRO A 310 5.64 1.27 18.12
CA PRO A 310 4.49 2.11 17.78
C PRO A 310 4.66 3.53 18.35
N VAL A 311 4.16 4.53 17.63
CA VAL A 311 4.15 5.92 18.10
C VAL A 311 3.26 6.03 19.36
N PRO A 312 3.78 6.54 20.50
CA PRO A 312 3.02 6.64 21.75
C PRO A 312 1.76 7.52 21.65
N GLU A 313 0.72 7.20 22.42
CA GLU A 313 -0.54 7.96 22.47
C GLU A 313 -0.34 9.45 22.80
N SER A 314 0.58 9.74 23.73
CA SER A 314 0.92 11.11 24.14
C SER A 314 1.41 11.99 22.98
N VAL A 315 2.08 11.41 21.98
CA VAL A 315 2.52 12.13 20.78
C VAL A 315 1.31 12.66 20.03
N TRP A 316 0.31 11.80 19.81
CA TRP A 316 -0.92 12.17 19.09
C TRP A 316 -1.70 13.27 19.84
N GLU A 317 -1.76 13.22 21.17
CA GLU A 317 -2.45 14.22 22.00
C GLU A 317 -1.80 15.62 21.92
N VAL A 318 -0.47 15.67 21.92
CA VAL A 318 0.27 16.93 21.74
C VAL A 318 0.12 17.44 20.31
N LEU A 319 0.25 16.55 19.32
CA LEU A 319 0.08 16.91 17.91
C LEU A 319 -1.30 17.53 17.65
N LEU A 320 -2.37 16.96 18.20
CA LEU A 320 -3.72 17.51 18.04
C LEU A 320 -3.83 19.00 18.43
N ARG A 321 -3.05 19.46 19.42
CA ARG A 321 -3.02 20.85 19.89
C ARG A 321 -2.11 21.76 19.06
N HIS A 322 -1.05 21.20 18.48
CA HIS A 322 0.02 21.97 17.84
C HIS A 322 0.14 21.77 16.32
N LEU A 323 -0.71 20.93 15.73
CA LEU A 323 -0.60 20.58 14.31
C LEU A 323 -0.76 21.81 13.39
N ALA A 324 0.18 21.93 12.46
CA ALA A 324 0.07 22.85 11.34
C ALA A 324 -0.99 22.36 10.34
N PRO A 325 -1.70 23.26 9.64
CA PRO A 325 -2.68 22.86 8.63
C PRO A 325 -2.10 21.97 7.51
N THR A 326 -0.83 22.17 7.16
CA THR A 326 -0.12 21.41 6.12
C THR A 326 0.12 19.95 6.49
N ASP A 327 0.19 19.61 7.79
CA ASP A 327 0.44 18.25 8.27
C ASP A 327 -0.85 17.45 8.51
N LEU A 328 -2.02 18.12 8.53
CA LEU A 328 -3.33 17.48 8.74
C LEU A 328 -3.58 16.25 7.84
N PRO A 329 -3.28 16.26 6.52
CA PRO A 329 -3.52 15.11 5.66
C PRO A 329 -2.75 13.86 6.08
N LEU A 330 -1.42 14.00 6.26
CA LEU A 330 -0.54 12.87 6.51
C LEU A 330 -0.66 12.36 7.94
N VAL A 331 -0.82 13.27 8.91
CA VAL A 331 -1.04 12.88 10.31
C VAL A 331 -2.42 12.26 10.51
N GLY A 332 -3.46 12.76 9.84
CA GLY A 332 -4.78 12.13 9.85
C GLY A 332 -4.75 10.70 9.33
N LEU A 333 -4.02 10.47 8.23
CA LEU A 333 -3.80 9.14 7.67
C LEU A 333 -3.02 8.22 8.61
N ALA A 334 -1.92 8.72 9.18
CA ALA A 334 -1.06 7.96 10.07
C ALA A 334 -1.82 7.58 11.36
N ALA A 335 -2.60 8.50 11.93
CA ALA A 335 -3.44 8.24 13.09
C ALA A 335 -4.50 7.17 12.81
N HIS A 336 -5.15 7.22 11.63
CA HIS A 336 -6.11 6.21 11.19
C HIS A 336 -5.47 4.81 11.10
N ARG A 337 -4.28 4.70 10.50
CA ARG A 337 -3.51 3.44 10.40
C ARG A 337 -3.04 2.92 11.74
N ALA A 338 -2.61 3.83 12.62
CA ALA A 338 -2.21 3.52 13.99
C ALA A 338 -3.40 3.20 14.90
N LYS A 339 -4.64 3.21 14.37
CA LYS A 339 -5.89 2.97 15.11
C LYS A 339 -6.07 3.92 16.30
N GLN A 340 -5.60 5.14 16.17
CA GLN A 340 -5.80 6.21 17.15
C GLN A 340 -7.18 6.83 16.93
N GLU A 341 -8.23 6.17 17.40
CA GLU A 341 -9.60 6.43 16.92
C GLU A 341 -10.11 7.82 17.29
N ASP A 342 -10.11 8.22 18.57
CA ASP A 342 -10.64 9.54 18.95
C ASP A 342 -9.76 10.70 18.47
N ILE A 343 -8.43 10.58 18.66
CA ILE A 343 -7.49 11.62 18.24
C ILE A 343 -7.49 11.74 16.71
N GLY A 344 -7.38 10.62 15.99
CA GLY A 344 -7.44 10.56 14.54
C GLY A 344 -8.74 11.15 14.00
N ARG A 345 -9.89 10.80 14.59
CA ARG A 345 -11.20 11.39 14.24
C ARG A 345 -11.20 12.91 14.37
N ARG A 346 -10.67 13.47 15.46
CA ARG A 346 -10.58 14.93 15.67
C ARG A 346 -9.64 15.60 14.67
N ILE A 347 -8.52 14.96 14.32
CA ILE A 347 -7.60 15.45 13.29
C ILE A 347 -8.27 15.45 11.92
N LEU A 348 -8.96 14.37 11.56
CA LEU A 348 -9.69 14.23 10.30
C LEU A 348 -10.80 15.28 10.15
N VAL A 349 -11.59 15.53 11.20
CA VAL A 349 -12.61 16.59 11.19
C VAL A 349 -11.97 17.97 11.00
N ARG A 350 -10.89 18.28 11.73
CA ARG A 350 -10.15 19.54 11.55
C ARG A 350 -9.58 19.68 10.13
N TRP A 351 -9.15 18.58 9.53
CA TRP A 351 -8.70 18.57 8.14
C TRP A 351 -9.84 18.89 7.17
N ALA A 352 -10.98 18.22 7.32
CA ALA A 352 -12.15 18.45 6.48
C ALA A 352 -12.72 19.87 6.62
N ASP A 353 -12.71 20.44 7.83
CA ASP A 353 -13.14 21.83 8.08
C ASP A 353 -12.21 22.88 7.44
N SER A 354 -10.91 22.59 7.36
CA SER A 354 -9.91 23.51 6.81
C SER A 354 -9.74 23.40 5.29
N SER A 355 -10.35 22.40 4.65
CA SER A 355 -10.28 22.17 3.22
C SER A 355 -11.58 22.54 2.49
N ALA A 356 -11.44 23.09 1.28
CA ALA A 356 -12.53 23.29 0.33
C ALA A 356 -12.59 22.20 -0.76
N ASP A 357 -11.67 21.23 -0.73
CA ASP A 357 -11.57 20.16 -1.74
C ASP A 357 -12.57 19.03 -1.46
N PRO A 358 -13.51 18.73 -2.38
CA PRO A 358 -14.44 17.61 -2.26
C PRO A 358 -13.76 16.24 -2.10
N ALA A 359 -12.52 16.07 -2.59
CA ALA A 359 -11.73 14.86 -2.37
C ALA A 359 -11.35 14.66 -0.90
N VAL A 360 -11.05 15.74 -0.18
CA VAL A 360 -10.77 15.68 1.27
C VAL A 360 -12.02 15.25 2.04
N TRP A 361 -13.18 15.83 1.73
CA TRP A 361 -14.44 15.45 2.39
C TRP A 361 -14.83 13.99 2.12
N SER A 362 -14.62 13.52 0.88
CA SER A 362 -14.82 12.11 0.50
C SER A 362 -13.95 11.18 1.35
N LEU A 363 -12.63 11.44 1.38
CA LEU A 363 -11.67 10.62 2.09
C LEU A 363 -11.89 10.63 3.60
N VAL A 364 -12.10 11.81 4.19
CA VAL A 364 -12.39 11.96 5.62
C VAL A 364 -13.68 11.25 5.99
N GLY A 365 -14.75 11.43 5.21
CA GLY A 365 -16.03 10.73 5.45
C GLY A 365 -15.86 9.20 5.43
N ALA A 366 -15.09 8.68 4.47
CA ALA A 366 -14.79 7.25 4.39
C ALA A 366 -13.98 6.75 5.60
N MET A 367 -12.96 7.50 6.04
CA MET A 367 -12.15 7.15 7.21
C MET A 367 -12.92 7.22 8.52
N LEU A 368 -13.80 8.22 8.69
CA LEU A 368 -14.68 8.34 9.85
C LEU A 368 -15.66 7.17 9.94
N PHE A 369 -16.16 6.69 8.81
CA PHE A 369 -17.04 5.51 8.80
C PHE A 369 -16.29 4.23 9.16
N ARG A 370 -15.02 4.09 8.75
CA ARG A 370 -14.20 2.89 8.96
C ARG A 370 -13.48 2.83 10.30
N GLY A 371 -13.09 3.96 10.88
CA GLY A 371 -12.46 4.04 12.21
C GLY A 371 -13.50 3.93 13.32
N GLY A 372 -13.17 3.34 14.47
CA GLY A 372 -14.10 3.22 15.60
C GLY A 372 -14.61 1.79 15.83
N THR A 373 -13.75 0.80 16.10
CA THR A 373 -14.23 -0.55 16.47
C THR A 373 -15.07 -0.53 17.74
N ASP A 374 -14.83 0.45 18.60
CA ASP A 374 -15.53 0.63 19.87
C ASP A 374 -16.83 1.45 19.72
N VAL A 375 -17.12 1.92 18.51
CA VAL A 375 -18.28 2.75 18.19
C VAL A 375 -19.24 2.00 17.29
N SER A 376 -20.53 2.01 17.67
CA SER A 376 -21.58 1.37 16.88
C SER A 376 -21.62 1.94 15.45
N PRO A 377 -21.83 1.09 14.42
CA PRO A 377 -21.90 1.53 13.01
C PRO A 377 -22.84 2.73 12.75
N PRO A 378 -24.02 2.85 13.41
CA PRO A 378 -24.90 4.01 13.22
C PRO A 378 -24.29 5.33 13.68
N ARG A 379 -23.50 5.32 14.76
CA ARG A 379 -22.86 6.55 15.25
C ARG A 379 -21.73 6.96 14.31
N ARG A 380 -20.91 6.02 13.84
CA ARG A 380 -19.89 6.29 12.79
C ARG A 380 -20.52 6.85 11.52
N ALA A 381 -21.64 6.26 11.10
CA ALA A 381 -22.41 6.75 9.96
C ALA A 381 -22.88 8.21 10.16
N SER A 382 -23.39 8.57 11.36
CA SER A 382 -23.85 9.94 11.63
C SER A 382 -22.76 11.00 11.50
N GLU A 383 -21.50 10.67 11.79
CA GLU A 383 -20.36 11.58 11.64
C GLU A 383 -19.83 11.61 10.20
N ALA A 384 -19.88 10.48 9.49
CA ALA A 384 -19.39 10.37 8.12
C ALA A 384 -20.34 10.95 7.05
N ILE A 385 -21.65 10.75 7.20
CA ILE A 385 -22.67 11.13 6.20
C ILE A 385 -22.57 12.62 5.81
N PRO A 386 -22.49 13.60 6.75
CA PRO A 386 -22.44 15.01 6.38
C PRO A 386 -21.29 15.36 5.44
N TRP A 387 -20.11 14.75 5.66
CA TRP A 387 -18.93 14.97 4.83
C TRP A 387 -19.08 14.35 3.45
N LEU A 388 -19.56 13.11 3.39
CA LEU A 388 -19.77 12.41 2.12
C LEU A 388 -20.86 13.08 1.27
N VAL A 389 -21.96 13.52 1.89
CA VAL A 389 -23.03 14.26 1.19
C VAL A 389 -22.48 15.56 0.61
N ARG A 390 -21.73 16.32 1.41
CA ARG A 390 -21.10 17.57 0.96
C ARG A 390 -20.13 17.33 -0.21
N ALA A 391 -19.37 16.24 -0.18
CA ALA A 391 -18.49 15.84 -1.28
C ALA A 391 -19.27 15.52 -2.57
N VAL A 392 -20.37 14.76 -2.47
CA VAL A 392 -21.23 14.46 -3.63
C VAL A 392 -21.87 15.72 -4.20
N GLU A 393 -22.36 16.62 -3.35
CA GLU A 393 -22.96 17.90 -3.77
C GLU A 393 -21.96 18.81 -4.50
N ALA A 394 -20.68 18.71 -4.14
CA ALA A 394 -19.59 19.41 -4.81
C ALA A 394 -19.02 18.65 -6.02
N GLY A 395 -19.66 17.55 -6.45
CA GLY A 395 -19.34 16.83 -7.68
C GLY A 395 -18.37 15.66 -7.53
N ASN A 396 -18.01 15.26 -6.29
CA ASN A 396 -17.17 14.07 -6.08
C ASN A 396 -18.01 12.79 -6.23
N ALA A 397 -17.78 12.05 -7.32
CA ALA A 397 -18.49 10.80 -7.63
C ALA A 397 -18.09 9.63 -6.70
N ASP A 398 -16.87 9.62 -6.17
CA ASP A 398 -16.37 8.55 -5.28
C ASP A 398 -17.03 8.59 -3.91
N ALA A 399 -17.38 9.78 -3.42
CA ALA A 399 -18.14 9.95 -2.19
C ALA A 399 -19.51 9.24 -2.22
N ALA A 400 -20.14 9.12 -3.40
CA ALA A 400 -21.37 8.37 -3.56
C ALA A 400 -21.15 6.85 -3.37
N GLY A 401 -19.98 6.33 -3.79
CA GLY A 401 -19.58 4.94 -3.53
C GLY A 401 -19.43 4.66 -2.04
N HIS A 402 -18.76 5.56 -1.32
CA HIS A 402 -18.63 5.47 0.15
C HIS A 402 -20.00 5.52 0.86
N LEU A 403 -20.95 6.34 0.38
CA LEU A 403 -22.33 6.36 0.91
C LEU A 403 -23.08 5.06 0.64
N VAL A 404 -22.98 4.51 -0.58
CA VAL A 404 -23.56 3.19 -0.92
C VAL A 404 -23.04 2.11 0.03
N GLN A 405 -21.74 2.12 0.31
CA GLN A 405 -21.13 1.17 1.23
C GLN A 405 -21.65 1.31 2.65
N LEU A 406 -21.71 2.55 3.15
CA LEU A 406 -22.20 2.88 4.47
C LEU A 406 -23.66 2.44 4.66
N TYR A 407 -24.52 2.73 3.68
CA TYR A 407 -25.93 2.35 3.76
C TYR A 407 -26.15 0.83 3.58
N ARG A 408 -25.29 0.16 2.81
CA ARG A 408 -25.28 -1.30 2.71
C ARG A 408 -24.96 -1.96 4.05
N GLU A 409 -23.99 -1.44 4.80
CA GLU A 409 -23.59 -1.97 6.11
C GLU A 409 -24.59 -1.65 7.22
N THR A 410 -25.26 -0.50 7.15
CA THR A 410 -26.32 -0.12 8.10
C THR A 410 -27.69 -0.73 7.76
N GLY A 411 -27.84 -1.32 6.57
CA GLY A 411 -29.06 -2.02 6.13
C GLY A 411 -30.16 -1.11 5.56
N ASP A 412 -29.88 0.17 5.31
CA ASP A 412 -30.82 1.10 4.69
C ASP A 412 -30.73 1.00 3.15
N VAL A 413 -31.54 0.09 2.60
CA VAL A 413 -31.56 -0.23 1.17
C VAL A 413 -32.06 0.94 0.32
N ASP A 414 -32.98 1.77 0.84
CA ASP A 414 -33.58 2.88 0.09
C ASP A 414 -32.58 4.02 -0.08
N SER A 415 -31.88 4.40 1.00
CA SER A 415 -30.79 5.38 0.93
C SER A 415 -29.63 4.86 0.08
N MET A 416 -29.29 3.57 0.19
CA MET A 416 -28.28 2.94 -0.68
C MET A 416 -28.64 3.07 -2.16
N GLU A 417 -29.88 2.74 -2.55
CA GLU A 417 -30.32 2.87 -3.96
C GLU A 417 -30.31 4.33 -4.43
N LEU A 418 -30.73 5.27 -3.58
CA LEU A 418 -30.69 6.72 -3.89
C LEU A 418 -29.28 7.18 -4.25
N TRP A 419 -28.29 6.85 -3.41
CA TRP A 419 -26.90 7.24 -3.63
C TRP A 419 -26.25 6.45 -4.77
N ALA A 420 -26.63 5.18 -4.96
CA ALA A 420 -26.18 4.39 -6.10
C ALA A 420 -26.63 5.02 -7.43
N ARG A 421 -27.87 5.51 -7.52
CA ARG A 421 -28.37 6.25 -8.70
C ARG A 421 -27.59 7.54 -8.94
N ARG A 422 -27.35 8.34 -7.90
CA ARG A 422 -26.56 9.59 -8.02
C ARG A 422 -25.14 9.33 -8.50
N GLY A 423 -24.43 8.40 -7.87
CA GLY A 423 -23.06 8.04 -8.26
C GLY A 423 -22.98 7.44 -9.68
N ALA A 424 -23.96 6.62 -10.06
CA ALA A 424 -24.02 6.03 -11.39
C ALA A 424 -24.18 7.11 -12.48
N HIS A 425 -25.02 8.12 -12.24
CA HIS A 425 -25.13 9.27 -13.13
C HIS A 425 -23.85 10.12 -13.18
N ALA A 426 -23.12 10.21 -12.07
CA ALA A 426 -21.83 10.89 -11.99
C ALA A 426 -20.65 10.09 -12.57
N GLY A 427 -20.86 8.84 -12.98
CA GLY A 427 -19.84 8.02 -13.64
C GLY A 427 -19.06 7.07 -12.74
N ASN A 428 -19.37 6.97 -11.44
CA ASN A 428 -18.65 6.08 -10.53
C ASN A 428 -19.03 4.60 -10.79
N ALA A 429 -18.04 3.77 -11.11
CA ALA A 429 -18.25 2.37 -11.50
C ALA A 429 -18.81 1.50 -10.37
N GLU A 430 -18.38 1.74 -9.12
CA GLU A 430 -18.84 0.96 -7.96
C GLU A 430 -20.34 1.18 -7.69
N THR A 431 -20.79 2.43 -7.76
CA THR A 431 -22.21 2.76 -7.63
C THR A 431 -23.06 2.22 -8.78
N MET A 432 -22.54 2.17 -10.02
CA MET A 432 -23.22 1.49 -11.13
C MET A 432 -23.39 -0.02 -10.89
N VAL A 433 -22.37 -0.68 -10.34
CA VAL A 433 -22.44 -2.11 -9.97
C VAL A 433 -23.46 -2.34 -8.87
N ALA A 434 -23.44 -1.52 -7.82
CA ALA A 434 -24.40 -1.60 -6.72
C ALA A 434 -25.83 -1.37 -7.20
N LEU A 435 -26.05 -0.37 -8.05
CA LEU A 435 -27.34 -0.11 -8.68
C LEU A 435 -27.76 -1.28 -9.59
N GLY A 436 -26.85 -1.82 -10.40
CA GLY A 436 -27.10 -2.97 -11.26
C GLY A 436 -27.57 -4.19 -10.47
N ARG A 437 -26.90 -4.51 -9.34
CA ARG A 437 -27.32 -5.57 -8.42
C ARG A 437 -28.73 -5.33 -7.90
N ARG A 438 -29.01 -4.13 -7.41
CA ARG A 438 -30.32 -3.75 -6.88
C ARG A 438 -31.44 -3.85 -7.92
N LEU A 439 -31.17 -3.43 -9.16
CA LEU A 439 -32.12 -3.53 -10.27
C LEU A 439 -32.38 -4.98 -10.67
N ILE A 440 -31.38 -5.87 -10.59
CA ILE A 440 -31.56 -7.31 -10.83
C ILE A 440 -32.51 -7.90 -9.79
N GLU A 441 -32.35 -7.58 -8.51
CA GLU A 441 -33.24 -8.02 -7.43
C GLU A 441 -34.69 -7.56 -7.63
N ARG A 442 -34.89 -6.34 -8.14
CA ARG A 442 -36.22 -5.79 -8.47
C ARG A 442 -36.80 -6.33 -9.79
N GLY A 443 -36.02 -7.08 -10.56
CA GLY A 443 -36.42 -7.59 -11.88
C GLY A 443 -36.35 -6.55 -13.00
N GLU A 444 -35.76 -5.39 -12.76
CA GLU A 444 -35.59 -4.27 -13.72
C GLU A 444 -34.38 -4.52 -14.65
N ARG A 445 -34.42 -5.64 -15.37
CA ARG A 445 -33.28 -6.21 -16.10
C ARG A 445 -32.73 -5.30 -17.21
N GLY A 446 -33.60 -4.51 -17.85
CA GLY A 446 -33.19 -3.63 -18.96
C GLY A 446 -32.30 -2.48 -18.50
N GLU A 447 -32.61 -1.91 -17.33
CA GLU A 447 -31.77 -0.86 -16.76
C GLU A 447 -30.47 -1.42 -16.18
N ALA A 448 -30.54 -2.60 -15.52
CA ALA A 448 -29.35 -3.29 -15.02
C ALA A 448 -28.35 -3.61 -16.14
N ASP A 449 -28.81 -4.16 -17.27
CA ASP A 449 -27.95 -4.50 -18.43
C ASP A 449 -27.18 -3.26 -18.93
N ARG A 450 -27.86 -2.11 -19.03
CA ARG A 450 -27.23 -0.84 -19.47
C ARG A 450 -26.14 -0.37 -18.52
N TRP A 451 -26.40 -0.34 -17.21
CA TRP A 451 -25.41 0.12 -16.23
C TRP A 451 -24.20 -0.82 -16.16
N LEU A 452 -24.42 -2.14 -16.16
CA LEU A 452 -23.34 -3.13 -16.09
C LEU A 452 -22.44 -3.09 -17.34
N ARG A 453 -23.02 -2.94 -18.55
CA ARG A 453 -22.21 -2.75 -19.77
C ARG A 453 -21.41 -1.47 -19.75
N LYS A 454 -22.00 -0.37 -19.26
CA LYS A 454 -21.30 0.92 -19.14
C LYS A 454 -20.05 0.79 -18.26
N VAL A 455 -20.10 0.01 -17.18
CA VAL A 455 -18.91 -0.28 -16.34
C VAL A 455 -17.86 -1.07 -17.12
N ILE A 456 -18.28 -2.10 -17.85
CA ILE A 456 -17.38 -2.98 -18.60
C ILE A 456 -16.67 -2.25 -19.76
N GLU A 457 -17.38 -1.31 -20.40
CA GLU A 457 -16.91 -0.52 -21.54
C GLU A 457 -16.07 0.69 -21.09
N GLY A 458 -16.45 1.34 -19.98
CA GLY A 458 -15.85 2.58 -19.51
C GLY A 458 -14.61 2.43 -18.62
N ASN A 459 -14.44 1.27 -17.96
CA ASN A 459 -13.33 1.06 -17.04
C ASN A 459 -12.24 0.19 -17.70
N ARG A 460 -11.09 0.77 -18.06
CA ARG A 460 -9.88 0.01 -18.46
C ARG A 460 -9.37 -0.68 -17.19
N LEU A 461 -8.87 -1.91 -17.30
CA LEU A 461 -8.32 -2.63 -16.15
C LEU A 461 -7.15 -1.82 -15.56
N GLU A 462 -7.41 -1.00 -14.55
CA GLU A 462 -6.39 -0.36 -13.74
C GLU A 462 -5.95 -1.36 -12.68
N VAL A 463 -4.66 -1.71 -12.73
CA VAL A 463 -3.98 -2.68 -11.87
C VAL A 463 -4.33 -4.15 -12.16
N GLU A 464 -3.89 -4.61 -13.33
CA GLU A 464 -3.49 -6.01 -13.51
C GLU A 464 -2.20 -6.23 -12.69
N LEU A 465 -2.34 -6.51 -11.39
CA LEU A 465 -1.29 -7.14 -10.61
C LEU A 465 -1.13 -8.58 -11.14
N LEU A 466 -0.25 -8.66 -12.13
CA LEU A 466 0.45 -9.81 -12.72
C LEU A 466 -0.38 -10.82 -13.52
N PRO A 467 0.01 -11.11 -14.77
CA PRO A 467 -0.12 -12.48 -15.26
C PRO A 467 0.66 -13.38 -14.31
N LEU A 468 -0.03 -14.29 -13.60
CA LEU A 468 0.55 -15.51 -13.02
C LEU A 468 0.98 -16.50 -14.14
N THR A 469 1.51 -15.99 -15.25
CA THR A 469 2.03 -16.79 -16.37
C THR A 469 3.39 -16.24 -16.77
N ASP A 470 4.43 -16.66 -16.04
CA ASP A 470 5.58 -17.38 -16.60
C ASP A 470 6.62 -17.67 -15.50
N GLY A 471 6.51 -18.86 -14.88
CA GLY A 471 7.64 -19.75 -14.63
C GLY A 471 8.88 -19.29 -13.83
N LEU A 472 8.83 -18.26 -13.00
CA LEU A 472 9.92 -17.94 -12.05
C LEU A 472 9.41 -17.99 -10.60
N PRO A 473 10.02 -18.81 -9.72
CA PRO A 473 9.75 -18.76 -8.30
C PRO A 473 10.43 -17.52 -7.71
N LEU A 474 9.65 -16.48 -7.39
CA LEU A 474 10.11 -15.43 -6.51
C LEU A 474 10.08 -15.98 -5.08
N GLU A 475 11.26 -16.12 -4.47
CA GLU A 475 11.37 -16.30 -3.03
C GLU A 475 10.77 -15.08 -2.33
N VAL A 476 9.55 -15.26 -1.83
CA VAL A 476 8.85 -14.30 -0.99
C VAL A 476 9.61 -14.22 0.35
N PRO A 477 10.16 -13.05 0.75
CA PRO A 477 10.77 -12.92 2.07
C PRO A 477 9.74 -13.30 3.15
N ALA A 478 10.15 -14.15 4.09
CA ALA A 478 9.32 -14.58 5.21
C ALA A 478 8.77 -13.33 5.93
N GLY A 479 7.46 -13.08 5.78
CA GLY A 479 6.78 -11.88 6.26
C GLY A 479 6.01 -11.08 5.20
N SER A 480 6.11 -11.39 3.90
CA SER A 480 5.37 -10.70 2.83
C SER A 480 4.22 -11.49 2.20
N ALA A 481 3.97 -12.71 2.67
CA ALA A 481 2.68 -13.35 2.47
C ALA A 481 1.72 -12.82 3.55
N ARG A 482 0.73 -12.00 3.15
CA ARG A 482 -0.59 -12.20 3.75
C ARG A 482 -1.16 -13.42 3.03
N PRO A 483 -1.22 -14.61 3.66
CA PRO A 483 -2.35 -15.47 3.37
C PRO A 483 -3.58 -14.61 3.60
N GLY A 484 -4.45 -14.48 2.59
CA GLY A 484 -5.81 -14.04 2.83
C GLY A 484 -6.39 -15.01 3.84
N VAL A 485 -6.38 -14.62 5.11
CA VAL A 485 -7.16 -15.33 6.12
C VAL A 485 -8.60 -15.07 5.71
N VAL A 486 -9.30 -16.11 5.28
CA VAL A 486 -10.77 -16.12 5.37
C VAL A 486 -11.08 -16.15 6.86
N ALA A 487 -11.16 -14.98 7.46
CA ALA A 487 -11.69 -14.77 8.80
C ALA A 487 -12.89 -13.85 8.66
N GLY A 488 -14.06 -14.43 8.34
CA GLY A 488 -15.35 -13.75 8.37
C GLY A 488 -15.46 -12.52 7.45
N ASP A 489 -16.37 -12.59 6.47
CA ASP A 489 -16.90 -11.43 5.72
C ASP A 489 -15.83 -10.42 5.16
N PHE A 490 -15.34 -10.68 3.93
CA PHE A 490 -14.47 -9.85 3.04
C PHE A 490 -12.96 -9.79 3.41
N LEU A 491 -11.96 -9.85 2.51
CA LEU A 491 -11.75 -9.22 1.20
C LEU A 491 -10.94 -10.11 0.20
N GLU A 492 -11.48 -10.40 -0.98
CA GLU A 492 -10.72 -10.31 -2.25
C GLU A 492 -11.02 -8.91 -2.81
N PHE A 493 -10.03 -8.21 -3.37
CA PHE A 493 -10.26 -6.89 -3.96
C PHE A 493 -11.29 -6.99 -5.10
N SER A 494 -12.54 -6.61 -4.82
CA SER A 494 -13.59 -6.51 -5.84
C SER A 494 -13.22 -5.38 -6.80
N CYS A 495 -13.03 -5.75 -8.06
CA CYS A 495 -12.90 -4.79 -9.15
C CYS A 495 -14.30 -4.56 -9.74
N PRO A 496 -14.81 -3.31 -9.80
CA PRO A 496 -16.15 -3.02 -10.32
C PRO A 496 -16.39 -3.62 -11.71
N ARG A 497 -15.35 -3.71 -12.54
CA ARG A 497 -15.43 -4.34 -13.86
C ARG A 497 -15.70 -5.85 -13.79
N SER A 498 -14.98 -6.60 -12.97
CA SER A 498 -15.17 -8.04 -12.81
C SER A 498 -16.53 -8.34 -12.19
N ASP A 499 -16.93 -7.57 -11.18
CA ASP A 499 -18.26 -7.65 -10.58
C ASP A 499 -19.37 -7.36 -11.60
N ALA A 500 -19.17 -6.36 -12.45
CA ALA A 500 -20.11 -6.06 -13.52
C ALA A 500 -20.22 -7.22 -14.53
N MET A 501 -19.11 -7.87 -14.89
CA MET A 501 -19.11 -9.05 -15.75
C MET A 501 -19.84 -10.23 -15.11
N ILE A 502 -19.64 -10.47 -13.80
CA ILE A 502 -20.33 -11.51 -13.05
C ILE A 502 -21.84 -11.25 -13.03
N LEU A 503 -22.26 -10.05 -12.62
CA LEU A 503 -23.66 -9.66 -12.53
C LEU A 503 -24.34 -9.68 -13.90
N LEU A 504 -23.64 -9.24 -14.95
CA LEU A 504 -24.15 -9.31 -16.32
C LEU A 504 -24.31 -10.77 -16.73
N GLY A 505 -23.30 -11.62 -16.50
CA GLY A 505 -23.38 -13.06 -16.74
C GLY A 505 -24.59 -13.71 -16.06
N MET A 506 -24.82 -13.41 -14.78
CA MET A 506 -26.00 -13.89 -14.03
C MET A 506 -27.32 -13.37 -14.62
N LEU A 507 -27.39 -12.08 -14.97
CA LEU A 507 -28.57 -11.45 -15.58
C LEU A 507 -28.92 -12.05 -16.96
N LEU A 508 -27.90 -12.50 -17.69
CA LEU A 508 -28.00 -13.10 -19.01
C LEU A 508 -28.21 -14.62 -18.97
N ASN A 509 -28.08 -15.27 -17.81
CA ASN A 509 -28.32 -16.69 -17.65
C ASN A 509 -29.82 -17.04 -17.76
N ARG A 510 -30.33 -16.98 -18.99
CA ARG A 510 -31.72 -17.23 -19.35
C ARG A 510 -31.81 -17.75 -20.79
N PRO A 511 -32.92 -18.41 -21.15
CA PRO A 511 -33.11 -18.95 -22.49
C PRO A 511 -32.84 -17.89 -23.57
N GLY A 512 -32.02 -18.25 -24.55
CA GLY A 512 -31.67 -17.40 -25.69
C GLY A 512 -30.49 -16.43 -25.47
N ARG A 513 -29.89 -16.37 -24.27
CA ARG A 513 -28.70 -15.51 -24.00
C ARG A 513 -27.56 -16.23 -23.25
N HIS A 514 -27.57 -17.56 -23.21
CA HIS A 514 -26.56 -18.35 -22.48
C HIS A 514 -25.14 -18.18 -23.03
N ASP A 515 -24.97 -18.08 -24.34
CA ASP A 515 -23.62 -17.90 -24.93
C ASP A 515 -23.02 -16.54 -24.53
N GLU A 516 -23.87 -15.51 -24.43
CA GLU A 516 -23.46 -14.19 -23.96
C GLU A 516 -23.18 -14.18 -22.46
N ALA A 517 -23.99 -14.90 -21.66
CA ALA A 517 -23.73 -15.09 -20.24
C ALA A 517 -22.37 -15.75 -20.01
N GLU A 518 -22.09 -16.82 -20.75
CA GLU A 518 -20.82 -17.54 -20.68
C GLU A 518 -19.65 -16.66 -21.09
N HIS A 519 -19.80 -15.87 -22.16
CA HIS A 519 -18.77 -14.94 -22.60
C HIS A 519 -18.31 -14.02 -21.46
N TRP A 520 -19.25 -13.40 -20.74
CA TRP A 520 -18.92 -12.50 -19.63
C TRP A 520 -18.38 -13.23 -18.40
N LEU A 521 -18.98 -14.36 -18.02
CA LEU A 521 -18.50 -15.15 -16.88
C LEU A 521 -17.09 -15.70 -17.09
N ARG A 522 -16.78 -16.18 -18.29
CA ARG A 522 -15.43 -16.65 -18.63
C ARG A 522 -14.41 -15.52 -18.61
N ARG A 523 -14.79 -14.32 -19.08
CA ARG A 523 -13.92 -13.13 -18.99
C ARG A 523 -13.65 -12.72 -17.55
N ALA A 524 -14.66 -12.77 -16.69
CA ALA A 524 -14.48 -12.53 -15.26
C ALA A 524 -13.58 -13.60 -14.63
N ALA A 525 -13.78 -14.88 -14.95
CA ALA A 525 -12.96 -15.98 -14.42
C ALA A 525 -11.48 -15.87 -14.82
N ASN A 526 -11.19 -15.37 -16.02
CA ASN A 526 -9.82 -15.13 -16.48
C ASN A 526 -9.08 -14.06 -15.68
N THR A 527 -9.76 -13.25 -14.85
CA THR A 527 -9.07 -12.32 -13.92
C THR A 527 -8.50 -13.02 -12.69
N GLY A 528 -8.74 -14.34 -12.53
CA GLY A 528 -8.21 -15.12 -11.40
C GLY A 528 -8.90 -14.89 -10.07
N LEU A 529 -9.96 -14.09 -10.02
CA LEU A 529 -10.76 -13.86 -8.80
C LEU A 529 -11.54 -15.13 -8.43
N MET A 530 -11.55 -15.50 -7.15
CA MET A 530 -12.22 -16.71 -6.65
C MET A 530 -13.71 -16.67 -6.97
N ASP A 531 -14.37 -15.56 -6.64
CA ASP A 531 -15.81 -15.43 -6.84
C ASP A 531 -16.19 -15.56 -8.33
N ALA A 532 -15.39 -14.99 -9.22
CA ALA A 532 -15.60 -15.10 -10.66
C ALA A 532 -15.44 -16.54 -11.15
N LEU A 533 -14.38 -17.22 -10.71
CA LEU A 533 -14.11 -18.63 -11.02
C LEU A 533 -15.26 -19.51 -10.51
N LEU A 534 -15.71 -19.33 -9.28
CA LEU A 534 -16.78 -20.14 -8.68
C LEU A 534 -18.12 -19.94 -9.38
N VAL A 535 -18.47 -18.70 -9.74
CA VAL A 535 -19.72 -18.42 -10.49
C VAL A 535 -19.66 -19.04 -11.88
N TYR A 536 -18.53 -18.90 -12.59
CA TYR A 536 -18.37 -19.52 -13.90
C TYR A 536 -18.40 -21.05 -13.81
N GLY A 537 -17.79 -21.65 -12.78
CA GLY A 537 -17.79 -23.10 -12.54
C GLY A 537 -19.19 -23.66 -12.29
N HIS A 538 -20.00 -22.98 -11.46
CA HIS A 538 -21.42 -23.33 -11.28
C HIS A 538 -22.19 -23.22 -12.59
N PHE A 539 -22.00 -22.13 -13.34
CA PHE A 539 -22.67 -21.95 -14.64
C PHE A 539 -22.31 -23.05 -15.65
N ALA A 540 -21.02 -23.39 -15.76
CA ALA A 540 -20.53 -24.44 -16.64
C ALA A 540 -21.12 -25.80 -16.26
N ASN A 541 -21.12 -26.13 -14.97
CA ASN A 541 -21.71 -27.36 -14.43
C ASN A 541 -23.21 -27.45 -14.76
N ASP A 542 -23.97 -26.40 -14.47
CA ASP A 542 -25.43 -26.41 -14.58
C ASP A 542 -25.93 -26.40 -16.03
N ARG A 543 -25.17 -25.80 -16.96
CA ARG A 543 -25.62 -25.61 -18.36
C ARG A 543 -25.00 -26.59 -19.35
N LYS A 544 -23.70 -26.83 -19.25
CA LYS A 544 -22.93 -27.64 -20.20
C LYS A 544 -22.49 -28.99 -19.61
N GLY A 545 -22.68 -29.18 -18.31
CA GLY A 545 -22.35 -30.42 -17.63
C GLY A 545 -20.85 -30.68 -17.57
N ARG A 546 -20.51 -31.96 -17.43
CA ARG A 546 -19.20 -32.41 -16.96
C ARG A 546 -18.01 -32.10 -17.86
N VAL A 547 -18.23 -31.95 -19.18
CA VAL A 547 -17.14 -31.63 -20.12
C VAL A 547 -16.65 -30.19 -19.90
N ALA A 548 -17.57 -29.25 -19.74
CA ALA A 548 -17.23 -27.86 -19.47
C ALA A 548 -16.65 -27.67 -18.06
N LEU A 549 -16.99 -28.54 -17.11
CA LEU A 549 -16.36 -28.57 -15.80
C LEU A 549 -14.87 -28.94 -15.88
N GLY A 550 -14.49 -29.84 -16.80
CA GLY A 550 -13.09 -30.16 -17.08
C GLY A 550 -12.31 -28.96 -17.63
N GLU A 551 -12.87 -28.27 -18.65
CA GLU A 551 -12.27 -27.04 -19.21
C GLU A 551 -12.14 -25.93 -18.15
N TRP A 552 -13.11 -25.83 -17.24
CA TRP A 552 -13.07 -24.93 -16.11
C TRP A 552 -11.96 -25.30 -15.11
N CYS A 553 -11.81 -26.58 -14.77
CA CYS A 553 -10.71 -27.05 -13.92
C CYS A 553 -9.37 -26.65 -14.53
N GLU A 554 -9.13 -26.94 -15.81
CA GLU A 554 -7.89 -26.56 -16.50
C GLU A 554 -7.62 -25.05 -16.42
N LEU A 555 -8.67 -24.23 -16.58
CA LEU A 555 -8.55 -22.78 -16.40
C LEU A 555 -8.10 -22.41 -14.97
N ALA A 556 -8.75 -22.96 -13.95
CA ALA A 556 -8.42 -22.66 -12.55
C ALA A 556 -6.98 -23.08 -12.20
N HIS A 557 -6.53 -24.25 -12.66
CA HIS A 557 -5.16 -24.73 -12.43
C HIS A 557 -4.11 -23.87 -13.14
N ARG A 558 -4.36 -23.44 -14.39
CA ARG A 558 -3.45 -22.53 -15.10
C ARG A 558 -3.28 -21.18 -14.41
N LEU A 559 -4.31 -20.72 -13.70
CA LEU A 559 -4.27 -19.49 -12.91
C LEU A 559 -3.69 -19.71 -11.51
N GLY A 560 -3.22 -20.93 -11.17
CA GLY A 560 -2.74 -21.28 -9.84
C GLY A 560 -3.84 -21.36 -8.77
N ARG A 561 -5.12 -21.35 -9.16
CA ARG A 561 -6.29 -21.32 -8.28
C ARG A 561 -6.92 -22.70 -8.07
N SER A 562 -6.10 -23.72 -7.74
CA SER A 562 -6.61 -25.06 -7.41
C SER A 562 -7.45 -25.08 -6.12
N ASP A 563 -7.36 -24.04 -5.28
CA ASP A 563 -8.25 -23.77 -4.15
C ASP A 563 -9.70 -23.53 -4.62
N ALA A 564 -9.91 -22.91 -5.78
CA ALA A 564 -11.24 -22.71 -6.34
C ALA A 564 -11.92 -24.02 -6.74
N VAL A 565 -11.13 -24.97 -7.26
CA VAL A 565 -11.59 -26.32 -7.63
C VAL A 565 -12.07 -27.10 -6.41
N GLU A 566 -11.29 -27.05 -5.33
CA GLU A 566 -11.69 -27.61 -4.04
C GLU A 566 -12.98 -26.97 -3.51
N GLU A 567 -13.04 -25.63 -3.48
CA GLU A 567 -14.17 -24.88 -2.93
C GLU A 567 -15.47 -25.12 -3.72
N LEU A 568 -15.40 -25.21 -5.06
CA LEU A 568 -16.55 -25.59 -5.88
C LEU A 568 -17.02 -27.02 -5.55
N GLY A 569 -16.09 -27.95 -5.36
CA GLY A 569 -16.38 -29.32 -4.94
C GLY A 569 -17.12 -29.37 -3.61
N VAL A 570 -16.69 -28.56 -2.63
CA VAL A 570 -17.37 -28.43 -1.32
C VAL A 570 -18.81 -27.95 -1.48
N ARG A 571 -19.05 -26.93 -2.32
CA ARG A 571 -20.39 -26.37 -2.57
C ARG A 571 -21.32 -27.37 -3.26
N LEU A 572 -20.80 -28.10 -4.25
CA LEU A 572 -21.56 -29.10 -4.99
C LEU A 572 -21.79 -30.41 -4.24
N ARG A 573 -21.02 -30.69 -3.17
CA ARG A 573 -21.08 -31.98 -2.44
C ARG A 573 -22.50 -32.44 -2.08
N LYS A 574 -23.37 -31.51 -1.70
CA LYS A 574 -24.76 -31.79 -1.29
C LYS A 574 -25.76 -31.85 -2.46
N THR A 575 -25.47 -31.18 -3.58
CA THR A 575 -26.38 -31.00 -4.71
C THR A 575 -26.03 -31.91 -5.88
N ASP A 576 -24.75 -32.07 -6.19
CA ASP A 576 -24.19 -32.93 -7.22
C ASP A 576 -22.92 -33.64 -6.71
N THR A 577 -23.13 -34.78 -6.05
CA THR A 577 -22.07 -35.59 -5.44
C THR A 577 -21.09 -36.13 -6.48
N PHE A 578 -21.50 -36.31 -7.74
CA PHE A 578 -20.61 -36.84 -8.77
C PHE A 578 -19.64 -35.77 -9.25
N SER A 579 -20.15 -34.59 -9.60
CA SER A 579 -19.30 -33.47 -10.01
C SER A 579 -18.38 -33.02 -8.86
N ALA A 580 -18.87 -33.05 -7.61
CA ALA A 580 -18.04 -32.83 -6.43
C ALA A 580 -16.87 -33.83 -6.34
N GLN A 581 -17.11 -35.11 -6.61
CA GLN A 581 -16.04 -36.12 -6.60
C GLN A 581 -14.98 -35.85 -7.70
N LEU A 582 -15.40 -35.48 -8.91
CA LEU A 582 -14.47 -35.13 -10.00
C LEU A 582 -13.60 -33.92 -9.63
N LEU A 583 -14.21 -32.92 -9.00
CA LEU A 583 -13.50 -31.73 -8.55
C LEU A 583 -12.48 -32.05 -7.45
N PHE A 584 -12.85 -32.90 -6.48
CA PHE A 584 -11.89 -33.31 -5.44
C PHE A 584 -10.75 -34.17 -6.00
N LEU A 585 -11.01 -35.04 -6.99
CA LEU A 585 -9.94 -35.76 -7.68
C LEU A 585 -8.98 -34.80 -8.38
N SER A 586 -9.51 -33.85 -9.14
CA SER A 586 -8.69 -32.84 -9.82
C SER A 586 -7.88 -31.97 -8.84
N ALA A 587 -8.48 -31.58 -7.71
CA ALA A 587 -7.78 -30.82 -6.68
C ALA A 587 -6.71 -31.66 -5.94
N ALA A 588 -6.97 -32.95 -5.71
CA ALA A 588 -6.01 -33.89 -5.14
C ALA A 588 -4.80 -34.10 -6.05
N ASP A 589 -5.01 -34.27 -7.36
CA ASP A 589 -3.93 -34.35 -8.36
C ASP A 589 -3.06 -33.09 -8.38
N ALA A 590 -3.63 -31.94 -8.02
CA ALA A 590 -2.93 -30.67 -7.85
C ALA A 590 -2.31 -30.48 -6.46
N GLY A 591 -2.27 -31.52 -5.62
CA GLY A 591 -1.64 -31.53 -4.30
C GLY A 591 -2.49 -30.94 -3.16
N ARG A 592 -3.81 -30.76 -3.34
CA ARG A 592 -4.70 -30.26 -2.26
C ARG A 592 -5.12 -31.39 -1.32
N LEU A 593 -4.39 -31.56 -0.21
CA LEU A 593 -4.62 -32.63 0.77
C LEU A 593 -5.99 -32.56 1.47
N ARG A 594 -6.61 -31.36 1.56
CA ARG A 594 -7.97 -31.22 2.08
C ARG A 594 -9.02 -31.84 1.15
N ALA A 595 -8.83 -31.76 -0.17
CA ALA A 595 -9.66 -32.48 -1.14
C ALA A 595 -9.56 -34.01 -0.98
N VAL A 596 -8.36 -34.53 -0.67
CA VAL A 596 -8.14 -35.96 -0.36
C VAL A 596 -8.96 -36.38 0.87
N GLY A 597 -8.96 -35.57 1.93
CA GLY A 597 -9.82 -35.79 3.10
C GLY A 597 -11.32 -35.84 2.76
N TYR A 598 -11.79 -35.00 1.85
CA TYR A 598 -13.18 -35.05 1.37
C TYR A 598 -13.49 -36.30 0.55
N LEU A 599 -12.56 -36.79 -0.28
CA LEU A 599 -12.69 -38.08 -0.97
C LEU A 599 -12.80 -39.24 0.02
N GLY A 600 -12.00 -39.23 1.09
CA GLY A 600 -12.10 -40.20 2.18
C GLY A 600 -13.49 -40.22 2.83
N GLN A 601 -14.06 -39.05 3.13
CA GLN A 601 -15.42 -38.93 3.67
C GLN A 601 -16.49 -39.45 2.71
N MET A 602 -16.34 -39.19 1.41
CA MET A 602 -17.28 -39.66 0.40
C MET A 602 -17.20 -41.18 0.21
N SER A 603 -16.00 -41.76 0.24
CA SER A 603 -15.79 -43.22 0.19
C SER A 603 -16.32 -43.92 1.43
N GLU A 604 -16.15 -43.32 2.62
CA GLU A 604 -16.71 -43.82 3.87
C GLU A 604 -18.25 -43.85 3.82
N GLN A 605 -18.89 -42.79 3.32
CA GLN A 605 -20.36 -42.73 3.17
C GLN A 605 -20.90 -43.78 2.20
N ARG A 606 -20.10 -44.20 1.21
CA ARG A 606 -20.43 -45.28 0.27
C ARG A 606 -20.16 -46.68 0.83
N GLY A 607 -19.52 -46.79 2.00
CA GLY A 607 -19.08 -48.06 2.59
C GLY A 607 -17.81 -48.64 1.96
N ALA A 608 -17.08 -47.85 1.15
CA ALA A 608 -15.79 -48.22 0.58
C ALA A 608 -14.68 -47.93 1.59
N PHE A 609 -14.66 -48.68 2.69
CA PHE A 609 -13.78 -48.41 3.84
C PHE A 609 -12.28 -48.55 3.52
N ASP A 610 -11.89 -49.44 2.61
CA ASP A 610 -10.49 -49.59 2.18
C ASP A 610 -9.99 -48.37 1.40
N GLU A 611 -10.84 -47.82 0.52
CA GLU A 611 -10.56 -46.60 -0.25
C GLU A 611 -10.55 -45.37 0.65
N ALA A 612 -11.49 -45.29 1.60
CA ALA A 612 -11.53 -44.23 2.59
C ALA A 612 -10.28 -44.21 3.48
N GLU A 613 -9.80 -45.39 3.91
CA GLU A 613 -8.57 -45.52 4.69
C GLU A 613 -7.34 -45.04 3.91
N ALA A 614 -7.23 -45.38 2.62
CA ALA A 614 -6.13 -44.92 1.77
C ALA A 614 -6.08 -43.38 1.67
N TYR A 615 -7.23 -42.75 1.39
CA TYR A 615 -7.31 -41.29 1.33
C TYR A 615 -7.03 -40.62 2.68
N TYR A 616 -7.50 -41.19 3.79
CA TYR A 616 -7.24 -40.63 5.12
C TYR A 616 -5.76 -40.76 5.53
N LEU A 617 -5.06 -41.83 5.13
CA LEU A 617 -3.62 -41.96 5.37
C LEU A 617 -2.81 -40.95 4.55
N GLU A 618 -3.21 -40.67 3.31
CA GLU A 618 -2.58 -39.66 2.47
C GLU A 618 -2.78 -38.23 3.01
N ALA A 619 -3.93 -37.95 3.62
CA ALA A 619 -4.23 -36.65 4.23
C ALA A 619 -3.70 -36.47 5.68
N GLU A 620 -3.22 -37.53 6.34
CA GLU A 620 -2.84 -37.54 7.77
C GLU A 620 -1.64 -36.62 8.07
N GLY A 621 -0.76 -36.39 7.09
CA GLY A 621 0.45 -35.57 7.26
C GLY A 621 0.19 -34.08 7.54
N GLU A 622 -0.92 -33.51 7.06
CA GLU A 622 -1.27 -32.09 7.24
C GLU A 622 -2.51 -31.85 8.13
N TYR A 623 -3.41 -32.83 8.24
CA TYR A 623 -4.68 -32.68 8.97
C TYR A 623 -4.81 -33.74 10.08
N PRO A 624 -4.28 -33.48 11.29
CA PRO A 624 -4.34 -34.43 12.42
C PRO A 624 -5.76 -34.83 12.84
N GLU A 625 -6.77 -34.01 12.49
CA GLU A 625 -8.18 -34.33 12.72
C GLU A 625 -8.65 -35.57 11.94
N VAL A 626 -7.95 -35.92 10.86
CA VAL A 626 -8.23 -37.10 10.02
C VAL A 626 -7.99 -38.41 10.78
N SER A 627 -7.12 -38.44 11.79
CA SER A 627 -6.86 -39.64 12.61
C SER A 627 -8.12 -40.13 13.35
N ARG A 628 -9.09 -39.24 13.65
CA ARG A 628 -10.40 -39.66 14.20
C ARG A 628 -11.26 -40.38 13.16
N PHE A 629 -11.23 -39.93 11.91
CA PHE A 629 -11.93 -40.59 10.81
C PHE A 629 -11.28 -41.93 10.45
N LEU A 630 -9.94 -41.99 10.47
CA LEU A 630 -9.17 -43.22 10.27
C LEU A 630 -9.51 -44.28 11.32
N ALA A 631 -9.56 -43.91 12.61
CA ALA A 631 -9.96 -44.82 13.68
C ALA A 631 -11.40 -45.36 13.49
N ARG A 632 -12.32 -44.49 13.05
CA ARG A 632 -13.72 -44.85 12.78
C ARG A 632 -13.85 -45.83 11.61
N VAL A 633 -13.16 -45.58 10.50
CA VAL A 633 -13.15 -46.44 9.32
C VAL A 633 -12.54 -47.82 9.62
N ARG A 634 -11.44 -47.86 10.39
CA ARG A 634 -10.82 -49.13 10.84
C ARG A 634 -11.76 -49.95 11.72
N ALA A 635 -12.48 -49.30 12.64
CA ALA A 635 -13.46 -49.97 13.48
C ALA A 635 -14.66 -50.50 12.68
N ALA A 636 -15.16 -49.73 11.70
CA ALA A 636 -16.24 -50.15 10.81
C ALA A 636 -15.83 -51.34 9.92
N ARG A 637 -14.60 -51.34 9.38
CA ARG A 637 -14.01 -52.44 8.63
C ARG A 637 -13.86 -53.72 9.47
N ALA A 638 -13.45 -53.59 10.74
CA ALA A 638 -13.36 -54.72 11.66
C ALA A 638 -14.73 -55.37 11.97
N GLN A 639 -15.83 -54.60 11.85
CA GLN A 639 -17.19 -55.08 12.09
C GLN A 639 -17.85 -55.68 10.82
N ASN A 640 -17.35 -55.39 9.62
CA ASN A 640 -17.93 -55.89 8.36
C ASN A 640 -16.83 -56.33 7.35
N PRO A 641 -16.32 -57.57 7.47
CA PRO A 641 -15.10 -58.02 6.78
C PRO A 641 -15.26 -58.41 5.29
N TRP A 642 -16.44 -58.24 4.69
CA TRP A 642 -16.70 -58.59 3.28
C TRP A 642 -16.88 -57.31 2.43
N PRO A 643 -16.07 -57.08 1.38
CA PRO A 643 -16.20 -55.89 0.54
C PRO A 643 -17.43 -55.98 -0.38
N PRO A 644 -17.98 -54.85 -0.87
CA PRO A 644 -18.99 -54.88 -1.92
C PRO A 644 -18.40 -55.54 -3.18
N ILE A 645 -19.17 -56.50 -3.73
CA ILE A 645 -18.79 -57.33 -4.87
C ILE A 645 -18.44 -56.46 -6.08
N ARG A 646 -17.20 -56.52 -6.57
CA ARG A 646 -16.81 -55.97 -7.87
C ARG A 646 -17.41 -56.84 -8.98
N PHE A 647 -18.44 -56.36 -9.68
CA PHE A 647 -18.82 -56.96 -10.97
C PHE A 647 -17.71 -56.65 -11.99
N ARG A 648 -16.96 -57.67 -12.41
CA ARG A 648 -16.18 -57.61 -13.65
C ARG A 648 -17.18 -57.65 -14.81
N LEU A 649 -17.21 -56.60 -15.63
CA LEU A 649 -17.85 -56.70 -16.95
C LEU A 649 -17.08 -57.76 -17.78
N PRO A 650 -17.78 -58.68 -18.49
CA PRO A 650 -17.12 -59.61 -19.38
C PRO A 650 -16.41 -58.86 -20.52
N GLN A 651 -15.22 -59.37 -20.89
CA GLN A 651 -14.28 -58.78 -21.85
C GLN A 651 -14.85 -58.57 -23.24
#